data_AF-A0A9E4JNB5-F1
#
_entry.id   AF-A0A9E4JNB5-F1
#
_cell.length_a   1.000
_cell.length_b   1.000
_cell.length_c   1.000
_cell.angle_alpha   90.00
_cell.angle_beta   90.00
_cell.angle_gamma   90.00
#
_symmetry.space_group_name_H-M   'P 1'
#
loop_
_entity.id
_entity.type
_entity.pdbx_description
1 polymer ?
#
loop_
_entity_poly.entity_id
_entity_poly.type
_entity_poly.pdbx_seq_one_letter_code
_entity_poly.pdbx_strand_id
1 'polypeptide(L)'
;METAFDQFWSLVWGALTLNPEVYNQIHTLPQGNIIALTIVIAAGLSEAIGQCVVLFINRVKPLRFFLSLGIAAVLFGFSYLFWATSVWLVSHFFYGTQLTELQLITVLRTLGLNYAPLLFGFLMGLPYFGIPIFVLLSLWILLAEIVGWQAITNLGTWEVFVCVGLGWLVFQILQRTVGRPIVILGQWIQNKVAGTQLVKDQAGIEQIILAGNPMSLRDVSNEVIQTSTEVINSASQRRFTPLKLILIGLAALAIILFFSSGSQDALSTWYLTLGKTLRLIINLIGISIIALFFSIVLTPFEALGWWAGWYGSEPLKYFGTSIDKTSPSTSIDRYVIYLDGINQGSYEYLPNVERLLNHLATTLPKNILIVKGIMPYTVTNQPLSENHPLAFLWRMLESFAVKRPTNPIGLIINIRNMVAVAVSADPRYGPIQNQGLAQVLFNSLVNFGYPVGSKTPITLIGYSGGGQMSMGAVSFLQQTLDAPIEVISLAGVISGNTEVMKVEHLYHLVGEKDNVEKLGSIMFPGRWPILFLSNWNRAKRRGKISLISLGPVAHNGPDGPMAAEVLLRDGRSHLQQTVEIITGILLKKGETTGLDPKELITLSSNYKRYKAALFNQLNYYPVNQSINLEYYQPIGTWIGRLILPPAVERQTVKGIWLEIYHADSDHQHRIGQIVNLRWSNQTRVQTYVKLVTQDVNFIYQAYQSQRQGKIHPERINGWQQVDPLESLAGALPNDEMIVKLPDPVIVEDTESERLTLYIHRDPIQITGRFYGFVQIVKSLGNDLFKVRHYSRQSQQFDGLEEIVYIPTVIPRRNGVFPSTNYELEKSPVNSSGWYIYGAKNSEGKFVVEALAPRSLLSLKPDHIIQGKKATINFMNFHAWDKTVDNKGHAYSILLDPQIEEYPNEKASDWQEGERALLMHVYGGIGGKKPEPSPWGIFFGHFSFGVANVIRDPLSDELRFDIEYRQIYTHNSDGIVSGTLAWMRYMGARQWGWLGCRPTCDVLVKFSPLTKDYDFDGLTFSPLSYVINELDIMAARYRIGDGTGTTFVSAVNSCVQDSSQAFYSALRRMMAEMELNPLIIKWLKDHPQHEQTQRFILLVDLVKNLERYLTPLKKVRSDWRYNMSTLGSFPLETPGKTLLKVIASWRTLLPRWTCDQVSMIFLQLGASLWLLRTNQVGGNNPSIEPIAPTDFSIAVPKVKQSKRLHKAIN
;
A
#
# COMPACT_ATOMS: atom_id res chain seq x y z
N MET A 1 57.93 -35.76 -23.30
CA MET A 1 57.20 -35.47 -22.03
C MET A 1 55.91 -34.79 -22.42
N GLU A 2 54.77 -35.36 -22.03
CA GLU A 2 53.49 -34.65 -22.16
C GLU A 2 53.53 -33.39 -21.30
N THR A 3 53.09 -32.28 -21.86
CA THR A 3 52.99 -31.00 -21.19
C THR A 3 51.62 -30.87 -20.52
N ALA A 4 51.47 -29.92 -19.59
CA ALA A 4 50.16 -29.58 -19.03
C ALA A 4 49.15 -29.14 -20.12
N PHE A 5 49.64 -28.66 -21.27
CA PHE A 5 48.81 -28.30 -22.42
C PHE A 5 48.21 -29.52 -23.12
N ASP A 6 49.00 -30.60 -23.26
CA ASP A 6 48.54 -31.86 -23.84
C ASP A 6 47.44 -32.52 -22.99
N GLN A 7 47.45 -32.26 -21.67
CA GLN A 7 46.46 -32.77 -20.70
C GLN A 7 45.40 -31.74 -20.28
N PHE A 8 45.24 -30.62 -21.01
CA PHE A 8 44.37 -29.50 -20.61
C PHE A 8 42.96 -29.94 -20.20
N TRP A 9 42.27 -30.73 -21.04
CA TRP A 9 40.91 -31.18 -20.74
C TRP A 9 40.84 -32.22 -19.61
N SER A 10 41.91 -33.00 -19.41
CA SER A 10 42.01 -33.94 -18.29
C SER A 10 42.11 -33.19 -16.96
N LEU A 11 42.95 -32.15 -16.90
CA LEU A 11 43.07 -31.28 -15.73
C LEU A 11 41.76 -30.54 -15.43
N VAL A 12 41.13 -29.96 -16.45
CA VAL A 12 39.83 -29.26 -16.30
C VAL A 12 38.74 -30.22 -15.81
N TRP A 13 38.60 -31.40 -16.40
CA TRP A 13 37.58 -32.37 -15.99
C TRP A 13 37.84 -32.95 -14.59
N GLY A 14 39.11 -33.19 -14.25
CA GLY A 14 39.51 -33.58 -12.90
C GLY A 14 39.16 -32.52 -11.86
N ALA A 15 39.36 -31.23 -12.17
CA ALA A 15 38.97 -30.14 -11.28
C ALA A 15 37.45 -30.05 -11.13
N LEU A 16 36.69 -30.20 -12.22
CA LEU A 16 35.21 -30.21 -12.19
C LEU A 16 34.64 -31.38 -11.38
N THR A 17 35.30 -32.54 -11.42
CA THR A 17 34.93 -33.74 -10.66
C THR A 17 35.52 -33.80 -9.26
N LEU A 18 36.25 -32.75 -8.84
CA LEU A 18 36.93 -32.65 -7.54
C LEU A 18 37.92 -33.80 -7.29
N ASN A 19 38.62 -34.28 -8.33
CA ASN A 19 39.65 -35.30 -8.19
C ASN A 19 40.92 -34.69 -7.55
N PRO A 20 41.37 -35.17 -6.37
CA PRO A 20 42.58 -34.64 -5.72
C PRO A 20 43.87 -34.85 -6.54
N GLU A 21 43.93 -35.86 -7.42
CA GLU A 21 45.13 -36.20 -8.18
C GLU A 21 45.54 -35.12 -9.19
N VAL A 22 44.58 -34.44 -9.81
CA VAL A 22 44.89 -33.41 -10.82
C VAL A 22 45.56 -32.17 -10.22
N TYR A 23 45.32 -31.90 -8.93
CA TYR A 23 45.99 -30.82 -8.20
C TYR A 23 47.45 -31.13 -7.91
N ASN A 24 47.84 -32.40 -7.83
CA ASN A 24 49.24 -32.80 -7.77
C ASN A 24 49.88 -32.79 -9.17
N GLN A 25 49.15 -33.26 -10.19
CA GLN A 25 49.63 -33.32 -11.58
C GLN A 25 49.98 -31.94 -12.15
N ILE A 26 49.19 -30.89 -11.87
CA ILE A 26 49.46 -29.53 -12.36
C ILE A 26 50.78 -28.95 -11.83
N HIS A 27 51.30 -29.45 -10.69
CA HIS A 27 52.59 -29.02 -10.15
C HIS A 27 53.78 -29.75 -10.78
N THR A 28 53.58 -31.00 -11.21
CA THR A 28 54.62 -31.86 -11.78
C THR A 28 54.77 -31.73 -13.28
N LEU A 29 53.70 -31.36 -14.01
CA LEU A 29 53.73 -31.25 -15.46
C LEU A 29 54.47 -29.98 -15.94
N PRO A 30 55.30 -30.08 -17.01
CA PRO A 30 55.87 -28.90 -17.66
C PRO A 30 54.75 -27.94 -18.12
N GLN A 31 54.96 -26.62 -17.96
CA GLN A 31 54.01 -25.55 -18.31
C GLN A 31 52.75 -25.44 -17.43
N GLY A 32 52.68 -26.07 -16.25
CA GLY A 32 51.52 -25.99 -15.35
C GLY A 32 51.10 -24.56 -14.94
N ASN A 33 52.05 -23.62 -14.82
CA ASN A 33 51.76 -22.20 -14.56
C ASN A 33 51.10 -21.49 -15.75
N ILE A 34 51.45 -21.85 -16.99
CA ILE A 34 50.84 -21.28 -18.19
C ILE A 34 49.38 -21.73 -18.31
N ILE A 35 49.11 -23.00 -18.02
CA ILE A 35 47.74 -23.55 -18.04
C ILE A 35 46.89 -22.93 -16.94
N ALA A 36 47.40 -22.82 -15.71
CA ALA A 36 46.68 -22.16 -14.62
C ALA A 36 46.29 -20.71 -15.00
N LEU A 37 47.23 -19.94 -15.56
CA LEU A 37 46.94 -18.58 -16.03
C LEU A 37 45.94 -18.56 -17.20
N THR A 38 46.05 -19.52 -18.13
CA THR A 38 45.14 -19.64 -19.28
C THR A 38 43.71 -19.92 -18.81
N ILE A 39 43.53 -20.82 -17.83
CA ILE A 39 42.22 -21.11 -17.24
C ILE A 39 41.65 -19.86 -16.59
N VAL A 40 42.45 -19.11 -15.82
CA VAL A 40 42.00 -17.87 -15.16
C VAL A 40 41.58 -16.79 -16.17
N ILE A 41 42.36 -16.57 -17.23
CA ILE A 41 42.01 -15.57 -18.27
C ILE A 41 40.76 -16.02 -19.04
N ALA A 42 40.66 -17.31 -19.39
CA ALA A 42 39.49 -17.85 -20.07
C ALA A 42 38.23 -17.78 -19.19
N ALA A 43 38.36 -18.06 -17.89
CA ALA A 43 37.31 -17.89 -16.89
C ALA A 43 36.87 -16.41 -16.78
N GLY A 44 37.82 -15.49 -16.69
CA GLY A 44 37.53 -14.05 -16.64
C GLY A 44 36.84 -13.53 -17.90
N LEU A 45 37.22 -14.03 -19.08
CA LEU A 45 36.53 -13.72 -20.33
C LEU A 45 35.11 -14.32 -20.36
N SER A 46 34.96 -15.57 -19.93
CA SER A 46 33.68 -16.27 -19.85
C SER A 46 32.70 -15.55 -18.90
N GLU A 47 33.18 -15.13 -17.73
CA GLU A 47 32.40 -14.31 -16.79
C GLU A 47 32.05 -12.93 -17.37
N ALA A 48 33.01 -12.24 -18.02
CA ALA A 48 32.76 -10.97 -18.65
C ALA A 48 31.66 -11.07 -19.74
N ILE A 49 31.64 -12.17 -20.50
CA ILE A 49 30.56 -12.48 -21.45
C ILE A 49 29.24 -12.69 -20.70
N GLY A 50 29.24 -13.47 -19.61
CA GLY A 50 28.03 -13.69 -18.80
C GLY A 50 27.43 -12.42 -18.19
N GLN A 51 28.26 -11.40 -17.93
CA GLN A 51 27.86 -10.12 -17.34
C GLN A 51 27.76 -8.96 -18.36
N CYS A 52 27.81 -9.26 -19.66
CA CYS A 52 27.93 -8.25 -20.70
C CYS A 52 26.74 -7.27 -20.79
N VAL A 53 25.60 -7.61 -20.18
CA VAL A 53 24.37 -6.77 -20.10
C VAL A 53 24.67 -5.36 -19.61
N VAL A 54 25.59 -5.20 -18.65
CA VAL A 54 25.98 -3.89 -18.13
C VAL A 54 26.57 -2.99 -19.23
N LEU A 55 27.33 -3.55 -20.16
CA LEU A 55 27.89 -2.79 -21.29
C LEU A 55 26.80 -2.34 -22.27
N PHE A 56 25.76 -3.16 -22.47
CA PHE A 56 24.61 -2.79 -23.28
C PHE A 56 23.78 -1.69 -22.63
N ILE A 57 23.49 -1.80 -21.33
CA ILE A 57 22.76 -0.78 -20.56
C ILE A 57 23.46 0.58 -20.70
N ASN A 58 24.78 0.59 -20.60
CA ASN A 58 25.65 1.77 -20.76
C ASN A 58 25.89 2.18 -22.23
N ARG A 59 25.24 1.51 -23.19
CA ARG A 59 25.27 1.83 -24.64
C ARG A 59 26.68 1.85 -25.24
N VAL A 60 27.50 0.89 -24.82
CA VAL A 60 28.84 0.73 -25.36
C VAL A 60 28.78 0.34 -26.84
N LYS A 61 29.56 1.02 -27.69
CA LYS A 61 29.62 0.76 -29.14
C LYS A 61 30.22 -0.62 -29.44
N PRO A 62 29.84 -1.30 -30.55
CA PRO A 62 30.25 -2.69 -30.83
C PRO A 62 31.76 -2.96 -30.76
N LEU A 63 32.61 -2.10 -31.33
CA LEU A 63 34.07 -2.29 -31.25
C LEU A 63 34.60 -2.16 -29.82
N ARG A 64 34.06 -1.21 -29.05
CA ARG A 64 34.44 -0.96 -27.65
C ARG A 64 33.92 -2.05 -26.71
N PHE A 65 32.84 -2.72 -27.09
CA PHE A 65 32.28 -3.85 -26.35
C PHE A 65 33.29 -5.01 -26.26
N PHE A 66 33.83 -5.46 -27.39
CA PHE A 66 34.82 -6.55 -27.40
C PHE A 66 36.12 -6.18 -26.67
N LEU A 67 36.58 -4.93 -26.82
CA LEU A 67 37.73 -4.43 -26.06
C LEU A 67 37.45 -4.40 -24.54
N SER A 68 36.21 -4.06 -24.14
CA SER A 68 35.78 -4.04 -22.74
C SER A 68 35.72 -5.44 -22.14
N LEU A 69 35.35 -6.46 -22.92
CA LEU A 69 35.42 -7.86 -22.48
C LEU A 69 36.87 -8.32 -22.27
N GLY A 70 37.76 -7.98 -23.21
CA GLY A 70 39.18 -8.31 -23.10
C GLY A 70 39.84 -7.68 -21.87
N ILE A 71 39.59 -6.38 -21.62
CA ILE A 71 40.16 -5.72 -20.44
C ILE A 71 39.56 -6.24 -19.13
N ALA A 72 38.29 -6.66 -19.12
CA ALA A 72 37.68 -7.29 -17.96
C ALA A 72 38.39 -8.61 -17.61
N ALA A 73 38.69 -9.45 -18.61
CA ALA A 73 39.45 -10.69 -18.41
C ALA A 73 40.86 -10.44 -17.86
N VAL A 74 41.53 -9.38 -18.32
CA VAL A 74 42.86 -8.99 -17.80
C VAL A 74 42.77 -8.53 -16.33
N LEU A 75 41.81 -7.68 -16.00
CA LEU A 75 41.59 -7.19 -14.63
C LEU A 75 41.17 -8.32 -13.68
N PHE A 76 40.46 -9.33 -14.20
CA PHE A 76 40.15 -10.55 -13.47
C PHE A 76 41.43 -11.31 -13.10
N GLY A 77 42.37 -11.46 -14.05
CA GLY A 77 43.69 -12.04 -13.80
C GLY A 77 44.48 -11.33 -12.70
N PHE A 78 44.44 -9.99 -12.65
CA PHE A 78 45.05 -9.25 -11.54
C PHE A 78 44.38 -9.54 -10.20
N SER A 79 43.05 -9.62 -10.16
CA SER A 79 42.30 -9.94 -8.94
C SER A 79 42.65 -11.34 -8.41
N TYR A 80 42.81 -12.31 -9.31
CA TYR A 80 43.32 -13.65 -9.02
C TYR A 80 44.70 -13.61 -8.35
N LEU A 81 45.65 -12.83 -8.87
CA LEU A 81 47.00 -12.72 -8.29
C LEU A 81 46.95 -12.17 -6.85
N PHE A 82 46.13 -11.14 -6.61
CA PHE A 82 45.95 -10.56 -5.27
C PHE A 82 45.29 -11.54 -4.32
N TRP A 83 44.29 -12.31 -4.77
CA TRP A 83 43.63 -13.30 -3.95
C TRP A 83 44.57 -14.45 -3.59
N ALA A 84 45.28 -15.03 -4.56
CA ALA A 84 46.27 -16.08 -4.32
C ALA A 84 47.37 -15.63 -3.34
N THR A 85 47.86 -14.39 -3.48
CA THR A 85 48.86 -13.83 -2.56
C THR A 85 48.28 -13.65 -1.15
N SER A 86 47.02 -13.24 -1.03
CA SER A 86 46.34 -13.07 0.26
C SER A 86 46.15 -14.41 0.98
N VAL A 87 45.70 -15.45 0.26
CA VAL A 87 45.55 -16.80 0.82
C VAL A 87 46.91 -17.38 1.22
N TRP A 88 47.95 -17.17 0.41
CA TRP A 88 49.31 -17.59 0.75
C TRP A 88 49.82 -16.92 2.03
N LEU A 89 49.67 -15.59 2.16
CA LEU A 89 50.08 -14.84 3.36
C LEU A 89 49.35 -15.33 4.62
N VAL A 90 48.03 -15.51 4.54
CA VAL A 90 47.22 -16.00 5.66
C VAL A 90 47.61 -17.42 6.05
N SER A 91 47.82 -18.29 5.08
CA SER A 91 48.24 -19.69 5.32
C SER A 91 49.60 -19.75 6.01
N HIS A 92 50.55 -18.90 5.59
CA HIS A 92 51.86 -18.81 6.21
C HIS A 92 51.82 -18.15 7.60
N PHE A 93 50.90 -17.21 7.83
CA PHE A 93 50.73 -16.56 9.12
C PHE A 93 50.17 -17.51 10.19
N PHE A 94 49.13 -18.29 9.87
CA PHE A 94 48.49 -19.18 10.85
C PHE A 94 49.18 -20.55 10.97
N TYR A 95 49.74 -21.07 9.88
CA TYR A 95 50.24 -22.45 9.80
C TYR A 95 51.66 -22.53 9.22
N GLY A 96 52.44 -21.44 9.25
CA GLY A 96 53.78 -21.38 8.67
C GLY A 96 54.76 -22.43 9.20
N THR A 97 54.57 -22.92 10.43
CA THR A 97 55.36 -24.02 11.02
C THR A 97 55.02 -25.39 10.44
N GLN A 98 53.82 -25.56 9.85
CA GLN A 98 53.35 -26.80 9.19
C GLN A 98 53.46 -26.71 7.65
N LEU A 99 53.61 -25.50 7.09
CA LEU A 99 53.62 -25.22 5.65
C LEU A 99 54.92 -24.53 5.18
N THR A 100 56.07 -24.95 5.71
CA THR A 100 57.39 -24.35 5.42
C THR A 100 57.80 -24.44 3.95
N GLU A 101 57.29 -25.42 3.20
CA GLU A 101 57.61 -25.63 1.78
C GLU A 101 56.56 -25.05 0.81
N LEU A 102 55.48 -24.44 1.32
CA LEU A 102 54.40 -23.94 0.47
C LEU A 102 54.81 -22.66 -0.27
N GLN A 103 55.21 -22.83 -1.53
CA GLN A 103 55.56 -21.72 -2.41
C GLN A 103 54.31 -21.02 -2.97
N LEU A 104 54.40 -19.70 -3.19
CA LEU A 104 53.33 -18.91 -3.83
C LEU A 104 52.94 -19.47 -5.20
N ILE A 105 53.89 -20.03 -5.96
CA ILE A 105 53.62 -20.62 -7.27
C ILE A 105 52.70 -21.85 -7.18
N THR A 106 52.78 -22.62 -6.09
CA THR A 106 51.90 -23.77 -5.81
C THR A 106 50.48 -23.28 -5.55
N VAL A 107 50.34 -22.22 -4.74
CA VAL A 107 49.03 -21.58 -4.48
C VAL A 107 48.44 -21.03 -5.78
N LEU A 108 49.24 -20.35 -6.61
CA LEU A 108 48.80 -19.84 -7.90
C LEU A 108 48.29 -20.97 -8.82
N ARG A 109 49.06 -22.04 -9.00
CA ARG A 109 48.67 -23.16 -9.87
C ARG A 109 47.38 -23.84 -9.41
N THR A 110 47.27 -24.14 -8.12
CA THR A 110 46.08 -24.79 -7.55
C THR A 110 44.85 -23.90 -7.66
N LEU A 111 44.95 -22.64 -7.25
CA LEU A 111 43.84 -21.68 -7.31
C LEU A 111 43.45 -21.36 -8.77
N GLY A 112 44.42 -21.38 -9.69
CA GLY A 112 44.14 -21.22 -11.13
C GLY A 112 43.34 -22.37 -11.71
N LEU A 113 43.60 -23.60 -11.25
CA LEU A 113 42.82 -24.78 -11.64
C LEU A 113 41.42 -24.79 -11.00
N ASN A 114 41.27 -24.26 -9.78
CA ASN A 114 39.98 -24.12 -9.09
C ASN A 114 38.99 -23.20 -9.83
N TYR A 115 39.47 -22.34 -10.74
CA TYR A 115 38.64 -21.52 -11.62
C TYR A 115 38.08 -22.27 -12.84
N ALA A 116 38.40 -23.55 -13.04
CA ALA A 116 37.85 -24.36 -14.13
C ALA A 116 36.30 -24.32 -14.27
N PRO A 117 35.49 -24.30 -13.17
CA PRO A 117 34.05 -24.14 -13.29
C PRO A 117 33.62 -22.84 -14.00
N LEU A 118 34.38 -21.74 -13.84
CA LEU A 118 34.07 -20.46 -14.50
C LEU A 118 34.38 -20.45 -16.01
N LEU A 119 34.96 -21.50 -16.58
CA LEU A 119 34.95 -21.66 -18.04
C LEU A 119 33.51 -21.68 -18.58
N PHE A 120 32.55 -22.11 -17.76
CA PHE A 120 31.10 -22.06 -18.03
C PHE A 120 30.44 -20.75 -17.55
N GLY A 121 31.20 -19.75 -17.13
CA GLY A 121 30.70 -18.46 -16.66
C GLY A 121 29.82 -17.70 -17.68
N PHE A 122 30.01 -17.92 -18.97
CA PHE A 122 29.15 -17.35 -20.00
C PHE A 122 27.68 -17.78 -19.85
N LEU A 123 27.40 -18.94 -19.25
CA LEU A 123 26.04 -19.41 -18.97
C LEU A 123 25.31 -18.55 -17.92
N MET A 124 26.04 -17.73 -17.17
CA MET A 124 25.44 -16.74 -16.27
C MET A 124 24.69 -15.66 -17.07
N GLY A 125 24.99 -15.51 -18.36
CA GLY A 125 24.22 -14.68 -19.29
C GLY A 125 22.90 -15.31 -19.75
N LEU A 126 22.56 -16.53 -19.33
CA LEU A 126 21.26 -17.12 -19.64
C LEU A 126 20.15 -16.35 -18.92
N PRO A 127 19.09 -15.94 -19.63
CA PRO A 127 17.92 -15.34 -19.01
C PRO A 127 17.32 -16.28 -17.96
N TYR A 128 16.99 -15.70 -16.82
CA TYR A 128 16.40 -16.31 -15.64
C TYR A 128 17.30 -17.30 -14.86
N PHE A 129 17.95 -18.24 -15.55
CA PHE A 129 18.82 -19.26 -14.94
C PHE A 129 20.22 -18.75 -14.57
N GLY A 130 20.64 -17.60 -15.11
CA GLY A 130 21.99 -17.09 -14.93
C GLY A 130 22.39 -16.84 -13.47
N ILE A 131 21.47 -16.34 -12.63
CA ILE A 131 21.74 -16.11 -11.20
C ILE A 131 21.92 -17.45 -10.44
N PRO A 132 21.00 -18.43 -10.55
CA PRO A 132 21.23 -19.77 -10.01
C PRO A 132 22.54 -20.41 -10.48
N ILE A 133 22.87 -20.29 -11.76
CA ILE A 133 24.13 -20.82 -12.32
C ILE A 133 25.34 -20.12 -11.69
N PHE A 134 25.32 -18.80 -11.54
CA PHE A 134 26.38 -18.07 -10.84
C PHE A 134 26.58 -18.57 -9.41
N VAL A 135 25.49 -18.78 -8.66
CA VAL A 135 25.55 -19.33 -7.29
C VAL A 135 26.14 -20.74 -7.29
N LEU A 136 25.69 -21.61 -8.20
CA LEU A 136 26.19 -22.98 -8.32
C LEU A 136 27.68 -23.02 -8.65
N LEU A 137 28.11 -22.26 -9.66
CA LEU A 137 29.53 -22.17 -10.04
C LEU A 137 30.37 -21.61 -8.89
N SER A 138 29.89 -20.59 -8.17
CA SER A 138 30.59 -20.00 -7.02
C SER A 138 30.75 -21.00 -5.87
N LEU A 139 29.70 -21.76 -5.56
CA LEU A 139 29.77 -22.84 -4.56
C LEU A 139 30.72 -23.96 -5.00
N TRP A 140 30.75 -24.27 -6.30
CA TRP A 140 31.64 -25.29 -6.84
C TRP A 140 33.11 -24.88 -6.76
N ILE A 141 33.43 -23.61 -7.02
CA ILE A 141 34.78 -23.06 -6.84
C ILE A 141 35.21 -23.16 -5.38
N LEU A 142 34.31 -22.84 -4.43
CA LEU A 142 34.61 -22.99 -3.00
C LEU A 142 34.92 -24.44 -2.62
N LEU A 143 34.18 -25.41 -3.18
CA LEU A 143 34.47 -26.83 -2.98
C LEU A 143 35.80 -27.24 -3.62
N ALA A 144 36.09 -26.75 -4.84
CA ALA A 144 37.37 -26.96 -5.51
C ALA A 144 38.53 -26.38 -4.72
N GLU A 145 38.37 -25.20 -4.10
CA GLU A 145 39.35 -24.64 -3.17
C GLU A 145 39.63 -25.58 -2.00
N ILE A 146 38.60 -26.08 -1.32
CA ILE A 146 38.79 -26.98 -0.18
C ILE A 146 39.57 -28.25 -0.60
N VAL A 147 39.14 -28.90 -1.68
CA VAL A 147 39.75 -30.15 -2.16
C VAL A 147 41.16 -29.91 -2.69
N GLY A 148 41.35 -28.85 -3.48
CA GLY A 148 42.63 -28.50 -4.07
C GLY A 148 43.68 -28.17 -3.02
N TRP A 149 43.30 -27.48 -1.95
CA TRP A 149 44.19 -27.20 -0.81
C TRP A 149 44.52 -28.43 0.01
N GLN A 150 43.56 -29.32 0.26
CA GLN A 150 43.81 -30.60 0.94
C GLN A 150 44.71 -31.54 0.13
N ALA A 151 44.68 -31.44 -1.20
CA ALA A 151 45.53 -32.26 -2.06
C ALA A 151 47.02 -31.86 -2.01
N ILE A 152 47.31 -30.60 -1.68
CA ILE A 152 48.67 -30.04 -1.69
C ILE A 152 49.21 -29.68 -0.30
N THR A 153 48.39 -29.81 0.75
CA THR A 153 48.76 -29.53 2.14
C THR A 153 48.26 -30.64 3.07
N ASN A 154 48.87 -30.76 4.26
CA ASN A 154 48.42 -31.69 5.30
C ASN A 154 47.36 -31.07 6.25
N LEU A 155 46.64 -30.04 5.80
CA LEU A 155 45.65 -29.34 6.62
C LEU A 155 44.29 -30.06 6.59
N GLY A 156 43.58 -30.03 7.72
CA GLY A 156 42.19 -30.50 7.79
C GLY A 156 41.22 -29.55 7.09
N THR A 157 39.97 -30.00 6.90
CA THR A 157 38.93 -29.25 6.18
C THR A 157 38.65 -27.87 6.79
N TRP A 158 38.69 -27.78 8.12
CA TRP A 158 38.36 -26.55 8.83
C TRP A 158 39.51 -25.53 8.77
N GLU A 159 40.74 -26.02 8.87
CA GLU A 159 41.95 -25.23 8.73
C GLU A 159 42.04 -24.60 7.33
N VAL A 160 41.76 -25.39 6.28
CA VAL A 160 41.68 -24.92 4.88
C VAL A 160 40.57 -23.88 4.70
N PHE A 161 39.38 -24.15 5.25
CA PHE A 161 38.26 -23.20 5.17
C PHE A 161 38.60 -21.85 5.82
N VAL A 162 39.28 -21.87 6.98
CA VAL A 162 39.75 -20.66 7.67
C VAL A 162 40.82 -19.93 6.84
N CYS A 163 41.79 -20.63 6.26
CA CYS A 163 42.81 -20.04 5.39
C CYS A 163 42.21 -19.34 4.16
N VAL A 164 41.31 -20.02 3.44
CA VAL A 164 40.67 -19.49 2.25
C VAL A 164 39.72 -18.34 2.62
N GLY A 165 38.93 -18.49 3.68
CA GLY A 165 37.98 -17.48 4.16
C GLY A 165 38.64 -16.20 4.68
N LEU A 166 39.67 -16.33 5.52
CA LEU A 166 40.46 -15.18 6.00
C LEU A 166 41.32 -14.59 4.88
N GLY A 167 41.84 -15.41 3.96
CA GLY A 167 42.53 -14.93 2.75
C GLY A 167 41.63 -14.08 1.86
N TRP A 168 40.36 -14.49 1.70
CA TRP A 168 39.35 -13.68 1.02
C TRP A 168 39.03 -12.38 1.79
N LEU A 169 38.93 -12.43 3.12
CA LEU A 169 38.70 -11.24 3.95
C LEU A 169 39.85 -10.23 3.82
N VAL A 170 41.11 -10.70 3.89
CA VAL A 170 42.31 -9.88 3.69
C VAL A 170 42.31 -9.27 2.30
N PHE A 171 41.97 -10.04 1.26
CA PHE A 171 41.81 -9.54 -0.10
C PHE A 171 40.76 -8.41 -0.19
N GLN A 172 39.60 -8.57 0.44
CA GLN A 172 38.56 -7.52 0.49
C GLN A 172 39.02 -6.26 1.22
N ILE A 173 39.77 -6.41 2.32
CA ILE A 173 40.34 -5.28 3.07
C ILE A 173 41.39 -4.56 2.21
N LEU A 174 42.30 -5.29 1.57
CA LEU A 174 43.33 -4.73 0.70
C LEU A 174 42.71 -3.98 -0.48
N GLN A 175 41.67 -4.52 -1.13
CA GLN A 175 40.96 -3.83 -2.21
C GLN A 175 40.34 -2.50 -1.76
N ARG A 176 39.84 -2.40 -0.51
CA ARG A 176 39.16 -1.21 0.01
C ARG A 176 40.08 -0.19 0.67
N THR A 177 41.31 -0.58 1.01
CA THR A 177 42.30 0.26 1.71
C THR A 177 43.44 0.67 0.77
N VAL A 178 44.50 -0.15 0.70
CA VAL A 178 45.75 0.13 -0.04
C VAL A 178 45.58 -0.07 -1.55
N GLY A 179 44.65 -0.94 -1.97
CA GLY A 179 44.32 -1.23 -3.36
C GLY A 179 43.36 -0.22 -4.00
N ARG A 180 42.85 0.77 -3.26
CA ARG A 180 41.90 1.77 -3.77
C ARG A 180 42.42 2.53 -5.01
N PRO A 181 43.70 2.96 -5.09
CA PRO A 181 44.24 3.57 -6.31
C PRO A 181 44.24 2.62 -7.52
N ILE A 182 44.49 1.32 -7.29
CA ILE A 182 44.50 0.29 -8.34
C ILE A 182 43.06 0.04 -8.84
N VAL A 183 42.08 0.01 -7.94
CA VAL A 183 40.66 -0.10 -8.30
C VAL A 183 40.20 1.11 -9.10
N ILE A 184 40.58 2.33 -8.68
CA ILE A 184 40.28 3.57 -9.43
C ILE A 184 40.94 3.54 -10.81
N LEU A 185 42.20 3.09 -10.90
CA LEU A 185 42.90 2.92 -12.17
C LEU A 185 42.17 1.90 -13.06
N GLY A 186 41.77 0.75 -12.51
CA GLY A 186 40.99 -0.26 -13.23
C GLY A 186 39.67 0.28 -13.76
N GLN A 187 38.94 1.05 -12.95
CA GLN A 187 37.70 1.73 -13.36
C GLN A 187 37.97 2.78 -14.45
N TRP A 188 39.04 3.56 -14.33
CA TRP A 188 39.45 4.54 -15.34
C TRP A 188 39.76 3.86 -16.68
N ILE A 189 40.53 2.75 -16.67
CA ILE A 189 40.82 1.97 -17.88
C ILE A 189 39.51 1.43 -18.48
N GLN A 190 38.65 0.82 -17.66
CA GLN A 190 37.37 0.28 -18.13
C GLN A 190 36.48 1.36 -18.76
N ASN A 191 36.37 2.55 -18.15
CA ASN A 191 35.60 3.66 -18.70
C ASN A 191 36.21 4.20 -20.00
N LYS A 192 37.54 4.28 -20.09
CA LYS A 192 38.23 4.75 -21.30
C LYS A 192 38.06 3.76 -22.46
N VAL A 193 38.14 2.46 -22.19
CA VAL A 193 37.94 1.39 -23.18
C VAL A 193 36.48 1.30 -23.61
N ALA A 194 35.54 1.34 -22.67
CA ALA A 194 34.11 1.37 -22.96
C ALA A 194 33.70 2.67 -23.69
N GLY A 195 34.42 3.76 -23.44
CA GLY A 195 34.21 5.03 -24.09
C GLY A 195 33.05 5.85 -23.53
N THR A 196 32.60 5.49 -22.34
CA THR A 196 31.53 6.11 -21.56
C THR A 196 31.81 5.85 -20.08
N GLN A 197 31.19 6.60 -19.18
CA GLN A 197 31.24 6.29 -17.75
C GLN A 197 30.33 5.10 -17.48
N LEU A 198 30.92 3.95 -17.10
CA LEU A 198 30.17 2.74 -16.81
C LEU A 198 29.46 2.87 -15.46
N VAL A 199 28.14 3.00 -15.50
CA VAL A 199 27.27 2.86 -14.35
C VAL A 199 27.04 1.38 -14.09
N LYS A 200 27.48 0.90 -12.93
CA LYS A 200 27.44 -0.52 -12.55
C LYS A 200 26.58 -0.79 -11.32
N ASP A 201 26.22 0.25 -10.57
CA ASP A 201 25.33 0.12 -9.42
C ASP A 201 23.87 0.00 -9.86
N GLN A 202 23.10 -0.75 -9.08
CA GLN A 202 21.72 -1.08 -9.42
C GLN A 202 20.82 0.17 -9.56
N ALA A 203 21.00 1.16 -8.68
CA ALA A 203 20.17 2.36 -8.67
C ALA A 203 20.43 3.25 -9.90
N GLY A 204 21.70 3.44 -10.28
CA GLY A 204 22.07 4.16 -11.48
C GLY A 204 21.61 3.44 -12.76
N ILE A 205 21.70 2.11 -12.81
CA ILE A 205 21.16 1.31 -13.92
C ILE A 205 19.63 1.48 -14.05
N GLU A 206 18.90 1.41 -12.93
CA GLU A 206 17.45 1.62 -12.92
C GLU A 206 17.08 3.01 -13.41
N GLN A 207 17.83 4.05 -13.00
CA GLN A 207 17.64 5.41 -13.50
C GLN A 207 17.88 5.53 -15.00
N ILE A 208 18.92 4.90 -15.54
CA ILE A 208 19.21 4.89 -16.98
C ILE A 208 18.05 4.25 -17.76
N ILE A 209 17.48 3.17 -17.24
CA ILE A 209 16.36 2.46 -17.88
C ILE A 209 15.07 3.30 -17.79
N LEU A 210 14.76 3.85 -16.62
CA LEU A 210 13.58 4.70 -16.41
C LEU A 210 13.64 6.02 -17.19
N ALA A 211 14.83 6.60 -17.39
CA ALA A 211 15.04 7.77 -18.25
C ALA A 211 14.80 7.45 -19.73
N GLY A 212 14.90 6.17 -20.11
CA GLY A 212 14.59 5.67 -21.45
C GLY A 212 15.61 6.02 -22.53
N ASN A 213 15.23 5.78 -23.78
CA ASN A 213 16.01 6.21 -24.94
C ASN A 213 15.87 7.74 -25.06
N PRO A 214 16.94 8.56 -25.13
CA PRO A 214 16.87 10.02 -25.17
C PRO A 214 16.30 10.58 -26.48
N MET A 215 15.61 9.78 -27.30
CA MET A 215 14.60 10.34 -28.20
C MET A 215 13.50 10.91 -27.30
N SER A 216 13.54 12.24 -27.14
CA SER A 216 12.62 12.94 -26.28
C SER A 216 11.21 12.81 -26.85
N LEU A 217 10.19 12.86 -25.98
CA LEU A 217 8.78 12.87 -26.36
C LEU A 217 8.41 13.96 -27.39
N ARG A 218 9.27 14.96 -27.63
CA ARG A 218 9.09 15.96 -28.69
C ARG A 218 9.48 15.45 -30.09
N ASP A 219 10.40 14.49 -30.16
CA ASP A 219 10.88 13.92 -31.42
C ASP A 219 9.86 12.92 -31.98
N VAL A 220 9.23 12.12 -31.12
CA VAL A 220 8.20 11.13 -31.51
C VAL A 220 6.87 11.78 -31.93
N SER A 221 6.45 12.86 -31.26
CA SER A 221 5.27 13.63 -31.70
C SER A 221 5.50 14.29 -33.06
N ASN A 222 6.72 14.79 -33.31
CA ASN A 222 7.07 15.42 -34.58
C ASN A 222 7.27 14.40 -35.70
N GLU A 223 7.84 13.22 -35.43
CA GLU A 223 8.02 12.15 -36.42
C GLU A 223 6.69 11.50 -36.85
N VAL A 224 5.74 11.27 -35.92
CA VAL A 224 4.41 10.72 -36.25
C VAL A 224 3.57 11.73 -37.05
N ILE A 225 3.75 13.03 -36.80
CA ILE A 225 3.11 14.11 -37.57
C ILE A 225 3.81 14.32 -38.93
N GLN A 226 5.13 14.09 -39.05
CA GLN A 226 5.86 14.21 -40.32
C GLN A 226 5.67 12.99 -41.24
N THR A 227 5.61 11.77 -40.70
CA THR A 227 5.46 10.53 -41.50
C THR A 227 4.10 10.38 -42.18
N SER A 228 3.06 11.07 -41.71
CA SER A 228 1.77 11.16 -42.42
C SER A 228 1.83 12.11 -43.64
N THR A 229 2.92 12.86 -43.82
CA THR A 229 3.11 13.83 -44.93
C THR A 229 4.13 13.35 -45.98
N GLU A 230 5.02 12.40 -45.66
CA GLU A 230 6.14 11.97 -46.54
C GLU A 230 5.89 10.70 -47.39
N VAL A 231 4.67 10.13 -47.40
CA VAL A 231 4.35 8.97 -48.26
C VAL A 231 4.31 9.34 -49.77
N ILE A 232 4.55 10.60 -50.12
CA ILE A 232 4.75 11.07 -51.50
C ILE A 232 6.10 11.79 -51.57
N ASN A 233 7.23 11.06 -51.69
CA ASN A 233 8.34 11.38 -52.61
C ASN A 233 9.61 10.51 -52.40
N SER A 234 9.98 9.84 -53.49
CA SER A 234 11.31 9.40 -53.97
C SER A 234 12.42 8.91 -53.01
N ALA A 235 12.74 7.63 -53.21
CA ALA A 235 13.98 7.08 -53.81
C ALA A 235 15.36 7.29 -53.17
N SER A 236 16.04 6.13 -53.05
CA SER A 236 17.49 5.89 -53.21
C SER A 236 18.45 6.55 -52.21
N GLN A 237 19.03 5.74 -51.32
CA GLN A 237 20.45 5.86 -50.97
C GLN A 237 21.08 4.55 -50.47
N ARG A 238 22.33 4.33 -50.91
CA ARG A 238 23.10 3.09 -50.92
C ARG A 238 23.59 2.65 -49.53
N ARG A 239 23.54 1.34 -49.28
CA ARG A 239 24.17 0.66 -48.14
C ARG A 239 25.66 0.42 -48.39
N PHE A 240 26.51 0.90 -47.49
CA PHE A 240 27.90 0.44 -47.33
C PHE A 240 27.96 -0.77 -46.39
N THR A 241 28.78 -1.76 -46.71
CA THR A 241 29.07 -2.92 -45.86
C THR A 241 30.59 -3.13 -45.75
N PRO A 242 31.15 -3.36 -44.55
CA PRO A 242 32.43 -4.02 -44.40
C PRO A 242 32.21 -5.34 -43.63
N LEU A 243 31.60 -6.34 -44.29
CA LEU A 243 31.39 -7.68 -43.69
C LEU A 243 31.78 -8.85 -44.61
N LYS A 244 32.54 -8.58 -45.68
CA LYS A 244 33.02 -9.62 -46.60
C LYS A 244 34.40 -10.21 -46.28
N LEU A 245 35.16 -9.65 -45.32
CA LEU A 245 36.52 -10.11 -45.03
C LEU A 245 36.62 -11.18 -43.93
N ILE A 246 35.59 -11.33 -43.07
CA ILE A 246 35.60 -12.30 -41.96
C ILE A 246 35.08 -13.68 -42.41
N LEU A 247 34.17 -13.71 -43.39
CA LEU A 247 33.62 -14.96 -43.95
C LEU A 247 34.60 -15.71 -44.87
N ILE A 248 35.57 -15.02 -45.48
CA ILE A 248 36.59 -15.65 -46.34
C ILE A 248 37.69 -16.33 -45.49
N GLY A 249 38.01 -15.79 -44.31
CA GLY A 249 38.98 -16.39 -43.38
C GLY A 249 38.50 -17.69 -42.72
N LEU A 250 37.21 -17.79 -42.39
CA LEU A 250 36.63 -19.00 -41.78
C LEU A 250 36.36 -20.11 -42.81
N ALA A 251 36.03 -19.74 -44.06
CA ALA A 251 35.88 -20.71 -45.15
C ALA A 251 37.23 -21.32 -45.58
N ALA A 252 38.32 -20.55 -45.57
CA ALA A 252 39.66 -21.04 -45.90
C ALA A 252 40.19 -22.06 -44.87
N LEU A 253 39.89 -21.88 -43.58
CA LEU A 253 40.31 -22.80 -42.51
C LEU A 253 39.54 -24.14 -42.55
N ALA A 254 38.25 -24.10 -42.90
CA ALA A 254 37.43 -25.30 -43.06
C ALA A 254 37.83 -26.14 -44.28
N ILE A 255 38.28 -25.50 -45.36
CA ILE A 255 38.75 -26.19 -46.57
C ILE A 255 40.13 -26.81 -46.36
N ILE A 256 41.01 -26.19 -45.58
CA ILE A 256 42.34 -26.74 -45.25
C ILE A 256 42.25 -27.95 -44.30
N LEU A 257 41.25 -28.01 -43.41
CA LEU A 257 41.02 -29.16 -42.53
C LEU A 257 40.30 -30.34 -43.23
N PHE A 258 39.67 -30.13 -44.39
CA PHE A 258 38.91 -31.17 -45.09
C PHE A 258 39.73 -32.01 -46.08
N PHE A 259 40.94 -31.57 -46.47
CA PHE A 259 41.74 -32.23 -47.51
C PHE A 259 42.97 -33.03 -47.00
N SER A 260 43.15 -33.21 -45.69
CA SER A 260 44.28 -34.00 -45.14
C SER A 260 43.88 -35.40 -44.66
N SER A 261 43.71 -36.36 -45.57
CA SER A 261 44.01 -37.80 -45.33
C SER A 261 43.69 -38.64 -46.57
N GLY A 262 44.70 -39.29 -47.16
CA GLY A 262 44.60 -40.13 -48.36
C GLY A 262 44.58 -41.64 -48.11
N SER A 263 43.96 -42.37 -49.06
CA SER A 263 44.07 -43.80 -49.46
C SER A 263 43.62 -44.89 -48.45
N GLN A 264 43.21 -46.12 -48.81
CA GLN A 264 42.60 -46.82 -49.97
C GLN A 264 42.02 -48.13 -49.36
N ASP A 265 40.76 -48.52 -49.63
CA ASP A 265 40.28 -49.93 -49.74
C ASP A 265 38.75 -50.01 -49.73
N ALA A 266 38.16 -50.58 -50.79
CA ALA A 266 36.78 -50.35 -51.20
C ALA A 266 35.70 -51.26 -50.57
N LEU A 267 36.04 -52.19 -49.68
CA LEU A 267 35.06 -53.10 -49.02
C LEU A 267 34.85 -52.83 -47.53
N SER A 268 35.77 -52.12 -46.86
CA SER A 268 35.59 -51.61 -45.49
C SER A 268 34.77 -50.31 -45.45
N THR A 269 34.69 -49.60 -46.59
CA THR A 269 33.97 -48.35 -46.77
C THR A 269 32.46 -48.48 -46.57
N TRP A 270 31.87 -49.64 -46.86
CA TRP A 270 30.42 -49.89 -46.70
C TRP A 270 30.00 -50.09 -45.24
N TYR A 271 30.83 -50.70 -44.39
CA TYR A 271 30.57 -50.84 -42.96
C TYR A 271 30.89 -49.54 -42.18
N LEU A 272 31.94 -48.82 -42.60
CA LEU A 272 32.30 -47.50 -42.07
C LEU A 272 31.37 -46.38 -42.55
N THR A 273 30.67 -46.49 -43.69
CA THR A 273 29.68 -45.49 -44.13
C THR A 273 28.41 -45.55 -43.31
N LEU A 274 27.99 -46.71 -42.78
CA LEU A 274 26.86 -46.76 -41.84
C LEU A 274 27.21 -46.07 -40.51
N GLY A 275 28.43 -46.32 -39.98
CA GLY A 275 28.97 -45.64 -38.80
C GLY A 275 29.22 -44.14 -39.01
N LYS A 276 29.73 -43.74 -40.19
CA LYS A 276 29.93 -42.32 -40.55
C LYS A 276 28.61 -41.60 -40.83
N THR A 277 27.58 -42.27 -41.35
CA THR A 277 26.25 -41.68 -41.57
C THR A 277 25.52 -41.51 -40.25
N LEU A 278 25.59 -42.49 -39.34
CA LEU A 278 25.06 -42.35 -37.98
C LEU A 278 25.83 -41.28 -37.19
N ARG A 279 27.16 -41.23 -37.30
CA ARG A 279 28.01 -40.20 -36.67
C ARG A 279 27.81 -38.83 -37.31
N LEU A 280 27.53 -38.74 -38.61
CA LEU A 280 27.14 -37.51 -39.30
C LEU A 280 25.75 -37.05 -38.85
N ILE A 281 24.79 -37.96 -38.69
CA ILE A 281 23.46 -37.65 -38.12
C ILE A 281 23.62 -37.17 -36.68
N ILE A 282 24.41 -37.84 -35.85
CA ILE A 282 24.70 -37.40 -34.47
C ILE A 282 25.44 -36.07 -34.46
N ASN A 283 26.41 -35.85 -35.36
CA ASN A 283 27.12 -34.59 -35.48
C ASN A 283 26.20 -33.47 -36.00
N LEU A 284 25.30 -33.75 -36.94
CA LEU A 284 24.33 -32.78 -37.45
C LEU A 284 23.25 -32.49 -36.40
N ILE A 285 22.82 -33.48 -35.61
CA ILE A 285 21.96 -33.29 -34.43
C ILE A 285 22.71 -32.43 -33.40
N GLY A 286 23.98 -32.73 -33.12
CA GLY A 286 24.84 -31.96 -32.23
C GLY A 286 25.03 -30.53 -32.71
N ILE A 287 25.34 -30.32 -34.00
CA ILE A 287 25.43 -29.00 -34.64
C ILE A 287 24.10 -28.28 -34.59
N SER A 288 22.97 -28.98 -34.80
CA SER A 288 21.63 -28.39 -34.71
C SER A 288 21.28 -28.00 -33.27
N ILE A 289 21.63 -28.81 -32.27
CA ILE A 289 21.46 -28.50 -30.84
C ILE A 289 22.35 -27.31 -30.46
N ILE A 290 23.59 -27.26 -30.93
CA ILE A 290 24.52 -26.15 -30.70
C ILE A 290 23.99 -24.88 -31.38
N ALA A 291 23.56 -24.95 -32.64
CA ALA A 291 22.98 -23.82 -33.37
C ALA A 291 21.68 -23.32 -32.72
N LEU A 292 20.83 -24.23 -32.25
CA LEU A 292 19.61 -23.91 -31.50
C LEU A 292 19.96 -23.24 -30.16
N PHE A 293 20.95 -23.77 -29.44
CA PHE A 293 21.47 -23.18 -28.22
C PHE A 293 22.01 -21.77 -28.46
N PHE A 294 22.82 -21.55 -29.51
CA PHE A 294 23.30 -20.21 -29.89
C PHE A 294 22.14 -19.27 -30.26
N SER A 295 21.14 -19.73 -31.01
CA SER A 295 19.95 -18.93 -31.34
C SER A 295 19.16 -18.50 -30.09
N ILE A 296 19.03 -19.40 -29.11
CA ILE A 296 18.44 -19.13 -27.79
C ILE A 296 19.26 -18.10 -27.01
N VAL A 297 20.58 -18.29 -26.89
CA VAL A 297 21.48 -17.36 -26.19
C VAL A 297 21.52 -15.99 -26.85
N LEU A 298 21.28 -15.91 -28.17
CA LEU A 298 21.27 -14.65 -28.92
C LEU A 298 19.93 -13.88 -28.80
N THR A 299 18.86 -14.48 -28.31
CA THR A 299 17.54 -13.82 -28.20
C THR A 299 17.56 -12.51 -27.37
N PRO A 300 18.24 -12.43 -26.21
CA PRO A 300 18.33 -11.19 -25.44
C PRO A 300 19.11 -10.08 -26.17
N PHE A 301 20.03 -10.44 -27.08
CA PHE A 301 20.88 -9.48 -27.77
C PHE A 301 20.11 -8.58 -28.74
N GLU A 302 18.93 -9.01 -29.22
CA GLU A 302 18.03 -8.17 -30.00
C GLU A 302 17.55 -6.97 -29.17
N ALA A 303 17.01 -7.23 -27.98
CA ALA A 303 16.54 -6.18 -27.07
C ALA A 303 17.69 -5.30 -26.56
N LEU A 304 18.81 -5.94 -26.20
CA LEU A 304 20.00 -5.24 -25.72
C LEU A 304 20.65 -4.36 -26.80
N GLY A 305 20.72 -4.86 -28.03
CA GLY A 305 21.24 -4.11 -29.18
C GLY A 305 20.35 -2.94 -29.55
N TRP A 306 19.02 -3.12 -29.49
CA TRP A 306 18.05 -2.04 -29.66
C TRP A 306 18.26 -0.95 -28.61
N TRP A 307 18.38 -1.33 -27.33
CA TRP A 307 18.65 -0.39 -26.24
C TRP A 307 19.97 0.35 -26.40
N ALA A 308 21.03 -0.36 -26.80
CA ALA A 308 22.35 0.22 -27.03
C ALA A 308 22.43 1.08 -28.30
N GLY A 309 21.35 1.14 -29.10
CA GLY A 309 21.28 1.91 -30.34
C GLY A 309 22.07 1.30 -31.49
N TRP A 310 22.39 0.00 -31.44
CA TRP A 310 23.19 -0.68 -32.47
C TRP A 310 22.45 -0.81 -33.80
N TYR A 311 21.12 -0.74 -33.79
CA TYR A 311 20.26 -0.86 -34.97
C TYR A 311 19.76 0.48 -35.54
N GLY A 312 20.13 1.62 -34.93
CA GLY A 312 19.63 2.95 -35.33
C GLY A 312 18.22 3.27 -34.82
N SER A 313 17.68 4.44 -35.22
CA SER A 313 16.35 4.93 -34.88
C SER A 313 15.40 4.82 -36.09
N GLU A 314 14.99 3.61 -36.46
CA GLU A 314 13.94 3.45 -37.46
C GLU A 314 12.54 3.55 -36.79
N PRO A 315 11.59 4.29 -37.38
CA PRO A 315 10.22 4.38 -36.86
C PRO A 315 9.50 3.03 -36.95
N LEU A 316 8.46 2.86 -36.13
CA LEU A 316 7.65 1.65 -36.12
C LEU A 316 6.91 1.51 -37.47
N LYS A 317 7.14 0.39 -38.17
CA LYS A 317 6.57 0.17 -39.52
C LYS A 317 5.14 -0.37 -39.51
N TYR A 318 4.75 -1.03 -38.42
CA TYR A 318 3.43 -1.65 -38.27
C TYR A 318 2.88 -1.43 -36.87
N PHE A 319 1.66 -0.87 -36.79
CA PHE A 319 1.02 -0.47 -35.54
C PHE A 319 -0.05 -1.47 -35.06
N GLY A 320 -0.34 -2.53 -35.82
CA GLY A 320 -1.47 -3.43 -35.60
C GLY A 320 -2.69 -3.05 -36.44
N THR A 321 -3.81 -3.72 -36.17
CA THR A 321 -5.12 -3.49 -36.82
C THR A 321 -6.24 -3.46 -35.78
N SER A 322 -7.23 -2.60 -35.97
CA SER A 322 -8.46 -2.65 -35.18
C SER A 322 -9.40 -3.74 -35.73
N ILE A 323 -10.10 -4.45 -34.85
CA ILE A 323 -11.05 -5.49 -35.27
C ILE A 323 -12.30 -4.85 -35.90
N ASP A 324 -12.83 -3.82 -35.24
CA ASP A 324 -13.94 -3.00 -35.75
C ASP A 324 -13.41 -1.68 -36.32
N LYS A 325 -14.06 -1.18 -37.37
CA LYS A 325 -13.87 0.20 -37.85
C LYS A 325 -14.78 1.13 -37.04
N THR A 326 -14.20 1.93 -36.15
CA THR A 326 -14.95 2.94 -35.39
C THR A 326 -15.20 4.18 -36.24
N SER A 327 -16.41 4.76 -36.14
CA SER A 327 -16.70 6.06 -36.76
C SER A 327 -15.83 7.14 -36.11
N PRO A 328 -15.31 8.13 -36.86
CA PRO A 328 -14.53 9.24 -36.30
C PRO A 328 -15.26 10.05 -35.22
N SER A 329 -16.60 9.95 -35.15
CA SER A 329 -17.46 10.63 -34.17
C SER A 329 -17.68 9.87 -32.86
N THR A 330 -17.23 8.63 -32.72
CA THR A 330 -17.47 7.81 -31.52
C THR A 330 -16.40 8.04 -30.47
N SER A 331 -16.79 8.55 -29.29
CA SER A 331 -15.89 8.61 -28.12
C SER A 331 -15.53 7.20 -27.66
N ILE A 332 -14.24 6.92 -27.52
CA ILE A 332 -13.73 5.63 -27.05
C ILE A 332 -13.55 5.68 -25.54
N ASP A 333 -14.29 4.83 -24.83
CA ASP A 333 -14.30 4.77 -23.37
C ASP A 333 -13.25 3.79 -22.83
N ARG A 334 -12.72 2.90 -23.67
CA ARG A 334 -11.66 1.94 -23.31
C ARG A 334 -10.90 1.43 -24.54
N TYR A 335 -9.59 1.28 -24.37
CA TYR A 335 -8.72 0.64 -25.36
C TYR A 335 -8.30 -0.74 -24.88
N VAL A 336 -8.38 -1.75 -25.74
CA VAL A 336 -8.02 -3.13 -25.46
C VAL A 336 -6.94 -3.58 -26.44
N ILE A 337 -5.82 -4.10 -25.95
CA ILE A 337 -4.75 -4.66 -26.80
C ILE A 337 -4.57 -6.13 -26.49
N TYR A 338 -4.57 -6.97 -27.52
CA TYR A 338 -4.35 -8.41 -27.38
C TYR A 338 -2.90 -8.81 -27.70
N LEU A 339 -2.28 -9.54 -26.77
CA LEU A 339 -0.94 -10.12 -26.87
C LEU A 339 -1.02 -11.65 -26.85
N ASP A 340 -0.64 -12.29 -27.96
CA ASP A 340 -0.78 -13.73 -28.17
C ASP A 340 0.31 -14.57 -27.46
N GLY A 341 0.10 -15.88 -27.41
CA GLY A 341 1.00 -16.87 -26.84
C GLY A 341 2.26 -17.16 -27.66
N ILE A 342 3.13 -18.03 -27.14
CA ILE A 342 4.48 -18.27 -27.67
C ILE A 342 4.51 -18.88 -29.09
N ASN A 343 3.38 -19.34 -29.61
CA ASN A 343 3.25 -19.88 -30.96
C ASN A 343 3.21 -18.80 -32.06
N GLN A 344 3.15 -17.52 -31.68
CA GLN A 344 3.05 -16.42 -32.64
C GLN A 344 4.38 -16.23 -33.41
N GLY A 345 4.30 -16.38 -34.74
CA GLY A 345 5.41 -16.10 -35.66
C GLY A 345 5.12 -15.01 -36.70
N SER A 346 3.85 -14.64 -36.91
CA SER A 346 3.41 -13.62 -37.87
C SER A 346 2.35 -12.69 -37.24
N TYR A 347 1.94 -11.65 -38.00
CA TYR A 347 0.85 -10.75 -37.58
C TYR A 347 -0.53 -11.41 -37.65
N GLU A 348 -0.64 -12.50 -38.40
CA GLU A 348 -1.87 -13.28 -38.52
C GLU A 348 -2.00 -14.25 -37.34
N TYR A 349 -3.13 -14.17 -36.64
CA TYR A 349 -3.39 -15.03 -35.50
C TYR A 349 -3.97 -16.38 -35.91
N LEU A 350 -3.78 -17.38 -35.05
CA LEU A 350 -4.38 -18.69 -35.24
C LEU A 350 -5.92 -18.60 -35.26
N PRO A 351 -6.63 -19.51 -35.97
CA PRO A 351 -8.09 -19.43 -36.12
C PRO A 351 -8.87 -19.38 -34.79
N ASN A 352 -8.36 -20.01 -33.73
CA ASN A 352 -9.01 -19.99 -32.42
C ASN A 352 -8.94 -18.61 -31.74
N VAL A 353 -7.81 -17.91 -31.92
CA VAL A 353 -7.59 -16.55 -31.41
C VAL A 353 -8.47 -15.56 -32.17
N GLU A 354 -8.52 -15.67 -33.50
CA GLU A 354 -9.40 -14.85 -34.35
C GLU A 354 -10.88 -15.04 -33.96
N ARG A 355 -11.33 -16.28 -33.70
CA ARG A 355 -12.70 -16.55 -33.22
C ARG A 355 -12.99 -15.86 -31.88
N LEU A 356 -12.08 -15.94 -30.91
CA LEU A 356 -12.20 -15.27 -29.62
C LEU A 356 -12.34 -13.75 -29.79
N LEU A 357 -11.43 -13.15 -30.54
CA LEU A 357 -11.38 -11.72 -30.76
C LEU A 357 -12.61 -11.19 -31.51
N ASN A 358 -13.09 -11.93 -32.51
CA ASN A 358 -14.32 -11.59 -33.23
C ASN A 358 -15.55 -11.69 -32.32
N HIS A 359 -15.67 -12.74 -31.49
CA HIS A 359 -16.77 -12.86 -30.52
C HIS A 359 -16.75 -11.76 -29.45
N LEU A 360 -15.56 -11.33 -29.01
CA LEU A 360 -15.44 -10.18 -28.11
C LEU A 360 -15.90 -8.89 -28.79
N ALA A 361 -15.46 -8.63 -30.02
CA ALA A 361 -15.85 -7.43 -30.77
C ALA A 361 -17.37 -7.38 -31.07
N THR A 362 -18.01 -8.53 -31.33
CA THR A 362 -19.47 -8.57 -31.54
C THR A 362 -20.26 -8.38 -30.25
N THR A 363 -19.72 -8.79 -29.10
CA THR A 363 -20.42 -8.73 -27.80
C THR A 363 -20.21 -7.38 -27.08
N LEU A 364 -19.06 -6.73 -27.30
CA LEU A 364 -18.72 -5.46 -26.65
C LEU A 364 -19.36 -4.26 -27.38
N PRO A 365 -19.72 -3.19 -26.65
CA PRO A 365 -20.23 -1.97 -27.27
C PRO A 365 -19.14 -1.27 -28.12
N LYS A 366 -19.57 -0.51 -29.13
CA LYS A 366 -18.68 0.10 -30.15
C LYS A 366 -17.73 1.20 -29.62
N ASN A 367 -17.90 1.65 -28.38
CA ASN A 367 -17.00 2.57 -27.67
C ASN A 367 -15.81 1.85 -26.97
N ILE A 368 -15.68 0.53 -27.13
CA ILE A 368 -14.50 -0.24 -26.69
C ILE A 368 -13.70 -0.67 -27.91
N LEU A 369 -12.51 -0.09 -28.09
CA LEU A 369 -11.66 -0.38 -29.26
C LEU A 369 -10.72 -1.54 -28.97
N ILE A 370 -10.72 -2.57 -29.81
CA ILE A 370 -9.82 -3.73 -29.70
C ILE A 370 -8.77 -3.70 -30.81
N VAL A 371 -7.49 -3.72 -30.41
CA VAL A 371 -6.32 -3.74 -31.28
C VAL A 371 -5.68 -5.13 -31.28
N LYS A 372 -5.42 -5.66 -32.47
CA LYS A 372 -4.75 -6.94 -32.73
C LYS A 372 -3.52 -6.77 -33.63
N GLY A 373 -2.75 -7.85 -33.82
CA GLY A 373 -1.54 -7.87 -34.67
C GLY A 373 -0.29 -7.32 -33.97
N ILE A 374 -0.22 -7.38 -32.63
CA ILE A 374 0.98 -6.98 -31.91
C ILE A 374 1.86 -8.22 -31.68
N MET A 375 3.16 -8.10 -31.92
CA MET A 375 4.19 -9.09 -31.64
C MET A 375 4.79 -8.82 -30.27
N PRO A 376 4.34 -9.49 -29.19
CA PRO A 376 4.78 -9.15 -27.85
C PRO A 376 6.24 -9.54 -27.58
N TYR A 377 6.81 -10.43 -28.39
CA TYR A 377 8.14 -11.00 -28.20
C TYR A 377 9.26 -10.23 -28.94
N THR A 378 8.97 -9.09 -29.57
CA THR A 378 9.98 -8.24 -30.25
C THR A 378 9.85 -6.78 -29.81
N VAL A 379 10.95 -6.05 -29.83
CA VAL A 379 10.99 -4.62 -29.43
C VAL A 379 10.69 -3.67 -30.60
N THR A 380 10.55 -4.21 -31.80
CA THR A 380 10.30 -3.47 -33.06
C THR A 380 8.98 -3.84 -33.73
N ASN A 381 8.19 -4.73 -33.12
CA ASN A 381 6.97 -5.29 -33.68
C ASN A 381 7.15 -5.94 -35.07
N GLN A 382 8.32 -6.55 -35.35
CA GLN A 382 8.60 -7.20 -36.65
C GLN A 382 8.57 -8.75 -36.56
N PRO A 383 8.16 -9.47 -37.63
CA PRO A 383 8.28 -10.92 -37.72
C PRO A 383 9.73 -11.36 -37.93
N LEU A 384 10.06 -12.59 -37.51
CA LEU A 384 11.41 -13.16 -37.60
C LEU A 384 11.91 -13.32 -39.06
N SER A 385 10.99 -13.43 -40.02
CA SER A 385 11.27 -13.52 -41.46
C SER A 385 11.70 -12.21 -42.13
N GLU A 386 11.61 -11.07 -41.44
CA GLU A 386 11.91 -9.75 -41.99
C GLU A 386 13.05 -9.06 -41.25
N ASN A 387 14.03 -8.51 -41.98
CA ASN A 387 15.07 -7.60 -41.48
C ASN A 387 15.95 -8.06 -40.27
N HIS A 388 16.00 -9.36 -39.94
CA HIS A 388 16.92 -9.91 -38.94
C HIS A 388 18.19 -10.56 -39.54
N PRO A 389 19.33 -10.60 -38.81
CA PRO A 389 20.45 -11.47 -39.15
C PRO A 389 19.94 -12.92 -39.24
N LEU A 390 20.18 -13.62 -40.36
CA LEU A 390 19.62 -14.95 -40.66
C LEU A 390 18.12 -14.99 -41.03
N ALA A 391 17.48 -13.88 -41.41
CA ALA A 391 16.08 -13.87 -41.89
C ALA A 391 15.79 -14.89 -43.01
N PHE A 392 16.79 -15.26 -43.82
CA PHE A 392 16.65 -16.32 -44.83
C PHE A 392 16.36 -17.70 -44.21
N LEU A 393 16.97 -18.00 -43.06
CA LEU A 393 16.78 -19.24 -42.31
C LEU A 393 15.35 -19.25 -41.74
N TRP A 394 14.89 -18.14 -41.18
CA TRP A 394 13.53 -18.00 -40.65
C TRP A 394 12.47 -18.12 -41.74
N ARG A 395 12.65 -17.49 -42.91
CA ARG A 395 11.75 -17.69 -44.07
C ARG A 395 11.70 -19.14 -44.53
N MET A 396 12.85 -19.82 -44.54
CA MET A 396 12.90 -21.25 -44.86
C MET A 396 12.08 -22.06 -43.84
N LEU A 397 12.29 -21.84 -42.54
CA LEU A 397 11.61 -22.52 -41.45
C LEU A 397 10.08 -22.23 -41.42
N GLU A 398 9.67 -20.98 -41.62
CA GLU A 398 8.25 -20.57 -41.70
C GLU A 398 7.54 -21.24 -42.89
N SER A 399 8.19 -21.33 -44.06
CA SER A 399 7.60 -21.98 -45.23
C SER A 399 7.30 -23.48 -45.01
N PHE A 400 8.06 -24.15 -44.13
CA PHE A 400 7.81 -25.53 -43.71
C PHE A 400 6.76 -25.64 -42.60
N ALA A 401 6.71 -24.68 -41.67
CA ALA A 401 5.76 -24.67 -40.57
C ALA A 401 4.31 -24.41 -41.03
N VAL A 402 4.11 -23.48 -41.97
CA VAL A 402 2.77 -23.16 -42.53
C VAL A 402 2.18 -24.34 -43.31
N LYS A 403 3.02 -25.14 -44.00
CA LYS A 403 2.56 -26.29 -44.80
C LYS A 403 2.28 -27.55 -43.98
N ARG A 404 2.87 -27.69 -42.79
CA ARG A 404 2.66 -28.83 -41.87
C ARG A 404 2.73 -28.37 -40.40
N PRO A 405 1.59 -28.02 -39.78
CA PRO A 405 1.53 -27.49 -38.42
C PRO A 405 2.07 -28.45 -37.33
N THR A 406 2.13 -29.75 -37.63
CA THR A 406 2.62 -30.82 -36.73
C THR A 406 4.13 -31.06 -36.81
N ASN A 407 4.86 -30.26 -37.60
CA ASN A 407 6.30 -30.43 -37.83
C ASN A 407 7.13 -29.91 -36.64
N PRO A 408 8.18 -30.64 -36.17
CA PRO A 408 9.07 -30.20 -35.09
C PRO A 408 9.77 -28.85 -35.33
N ILE A 409 9.73 -28.29 -36.53
CA ILE A 409 10.26 -26.95 -36.83
C ILE A 409 9.51 -25.81 -36.11
N GLY A 410 8.19 -25.95 -35.88
CA GLY A 410 7.41 -24.97 -35.09
C GLY A 410 7.88 -24.86 -33.63
N LEU A 411 8.53 -25.90 -33.11
CA LEU A 411 9.15 -25.91 -31.78
C LEU A 411 10.23 -24.85 -31.64
N ILE A 412 10.94 -24.50 -32.71
CA ILE A 412 12.05 -23.53 -32.67
C ILE A 412 11.53 -22.11 -32.39
N ILE A 413 10.42 -21.70 -33.03
CA ILE A 413 9.76 -20.41 -32.77
C ILE A 413 9.25 -20.36 -31.33
N ASN A 414 8.60 -21.44 -30.87
CA ASN A 414 8.12 -21.55 -29.50
C ASN A 414 9.25 -21.43 -28.47
N ILE A 415 10.37 -22.09 -28.72
CA ILE A 415 11.56 -22.02 -27.86
C ILE A 415 12.11 -20.58 -27.81
N ARG A 416 12.25 -19.90 -28.94
CA ARG A 416 12.71 -18.50 -28.99
C ARG A 416 11.77 -17.57 -28.21
N ASN A 417 10.46 -17.70 -28.42
CA ASN A 417 9.47 -16.87 -27.72
C ASN A 417 9.40 -17.21 -26.21
N MET A 418 9.58 -18.47 -25.83
CA MET A 418 9.75 -18.87 -24.42
C MET A 418 10.98 -18.21 -23.79
N VAL A 419 12.08 -18.08 -24.53
CA VAL A 419 13.26 -17.33 -24.06
C VAL A 419 12.94 -15.84 -23.93
N ALA A 420 12.18 -15.25 -24.86
CA ALA A 420 11.73 -13.86 -24.72
C ALA A 420 10.85 -13.64 -23.47
N VAL A 421 10.01 -14.61 -23.10
CA VAL A 421 9.28 -14.61 -21.82
C VAL A 421 10.24 -14.66 -20.63
N ALA A 422 11.26 -15.53 -20.68
CA ALA A 422 12.29 -15.61 -19.64
C ALA A 422 13.10 -14.32 -19.53
N VAL A 423 13.40 -13.66 -20.66
CA VAL A 423 14.04 -12.33 -20.74
C VAL A 423 13.16 -11.30 -20.05
N SER A 424 11.87 -11.23 -20.38
CA SER A 424 10.91 -10.33 -19.73
C SER A 424 10.80 -10.54 -18.21
N ALA A 425 10.93 -11.78 -17.75
CA ALA A 425 10.84 -12.18 -16.35
C ALA A 425 12.15 -11.98 -15.55
N ASP A 426 13.30 -11.93 -16.24
CA ASP A 426 14.61 -11.75 -15.61
C ASP A 426 14.82 -10.27 -15.24
N PRO A 427 15.18 -9.95 -13.98
CA PRO A 427 15.39 -8.56 -13.55
C PRO A 427 16.53 -7.83 -14.28
N ARG A 428 17.47 -8.55 -14.90
CA ARG A 428 18.63 -7.97 -15.60
C ARG A 428 18.29 -7.55 -17.03
N TYR A 429 17.46 -8.33 -17.73
CA TYR A 429 17.10 -8.10 -19.13
C TYR A 429 15.69 -7.53 -19.30
N GLY A 430 14.78 -7.93 -18.41
CA GLY A 430 13.36 -7.65 -18.47
C GLY A 430 13.04 -6.18 -18.60
N PRO A 431 13.61 -5.27 -17.79
CA PRO A 431 13.31 -3.84 -17.91
C PRO A 431 13.53 -3.29 -19.33
N ILE A 432 14.59 -3.72 -20.04
CA ILE A 432 14.86 -3.30 -21.42
C ILE A 432 13.81 -3.88 -22.39
N GLN A 433 13.59 -5.19 -22.36
CA GLN A 433 12.62 -5.86 -23.24
C GLN A 433 11.20 -5.31 -23.02
N ASN A 434 10.82 -5.14 -21.76
CA ASN A 434 9.50 -4.68 -21.34
C ASN A 434 9.26 -3.22 -21.72
N GLN A 435 10.29 -2.38 -21.65
CA GLN A 435 10.22 -1.00 -22.12
C GLN A 435 10.12 -0.93 -23.65
N GLY A 436 10.85 -1.76 -24.38
CA GLY A 436 10.72 -1.87 -25.84
C GLY A 436 9.30 -2.28 -26.26
N LEU A 437 8.73 -3.29 -25.59
CA LEU A 437 7.32 -3.66 -25.81
C LEU A 437 6.37 -2.51 -25.43
N ALA A 438 6.58 -1.84 -24.30
CA ALA A 438 5.76 -0.71 -23.90
C ALA A 438 5.79 0.42 -24.94
N GLN A 439 6.93 0.66 -25.60
CA GLN A 439 7.02 1.62 -26.71
C GLN A 439 6.18 1.20 -27.91
N VAL A 440 6.19 -0.09 -28.27
CA VAL A 440 5.32 -0.63 -29.34
C VAL A 440 3.86 -0.39 -28.99
N LEU A 441 3.44 -0.77 -27.77
CA LEU A 441 2.06 -0.60 -27.32
C LEU A 441 1.63 0.88 -27.26
N PHE A 442 2.52 1.75 -26.80
CA PHE A 442 2.30 3.20 -26.79
C PHE A 442 2.09 3.75 -28.21
N ASN A 443 2.99 3.41 -29.14
CA ASN A 443 2.89 3.85 -30.52
C ASN A 443 1.60 3.36 -31.19
N SER A 444 1.22 2.10 -30.93
CA SER A 444 -0.06 1.55 -31.39
C SER A 444 -1.26 2.32 -30.81
N LEU A 445 -1.29 2.57 -29.50
CA LEU A 445 -2.36 3.32 -28.85
C LEU A 445 -2.53 4.72 -29.45
N VAL A 446 -1.43 5.46 -29.59
CA VAL A 446 -1.44 6.81 -30.18
C VAL A 446 -1.93 6.78 -31.63
N ASN A 447 -1.45 5.81 -32.43
CA ASN A 447 -1.91 5.62 -33.81
C ASN A 447 -3.42 5.34 -33.89
N PHE A 448 -3.98 4.60 -32.93
CA PHE A 448 -5.42 4.33 -32.85
C PHE A 448 -6.22 5.42 -32.12
N GLY A 449 -5.64 6.60 -31.87
CA GLY A 449 -6.35 7.77 -31.37
C GLY A 449 -6.42 7.91 -29.86
N TYR A 450 -5.59 7.18 -29.09
CA TYR A 450 -5.53 7.34 -27.64
C TYR A 450 -5.06 8.76 -27.26
N PRO A 451 -5.89 9.58 -26.58
CA PRO A 451 -5.48 10.90 -26.18
C PRO A 451 -4.59 10.82 -24.94
N VAL A 452 -3.30 11.18 -25.06
CA VAL A 452 -2.33 11.13 -23.96
C VAL A 452 -2.78 12.05 -22.82
N GLY A 453 -2.80 11.53 -21.59
CA GLY A 453 -3.26 12.26 -20.39
C GLY A 453 -4.79 12.25 -20.18
N SER A 454 -5.57 11.64 -21.09
CA SER A 454 -7.04 11.50 -20.94
C SER A 454 -7.46 10.64 -19.74
N LYS A 455 -6.56 9.78 -19.26
CA LYS A 455 -6.83 8.72 -18.28
C LYS A 455 -7.90 7.73 -18.73
N THR A 456 -8.18 7.64 -20.04
CA THR A 456 -9.04 6.59 -20.59
C THR A 456 -8.45 5.22 -20.25
N PRO A 457 -9.24 4.28 -19.68
CA PRO A 457 -8.74 2.97 -19.30
C PRO A 457 -8.16 2.16 -20.46
N ILE A 458 -7.07 1.44 -20.18
CA ILE A 458 -6.41 0.52 -21.11
C ILE A 458 -6.48 -0.89 -20.51
N THR A 459 -6.81 -1.88 -21.32
CA THR A 459 -6.77 -3.29 -20.93
C THR A 459 -5.85 -4.09 -21.82
N LEU A 460 -4.85 -4.74 -21.23
CA LEU A 460 -3.99 -5.68 -21.94
C LEU A 460 -4.51 -7.10 -21.74
N ILE A 461 -4.89 -7.79 -22.82
CA ILE A 461 -5.27 -9.20 -22.79
C ILE A 461 -4.07 -10.03 -23.22
N GLY A 462 -3.49 -10.80 -22.29
CA GLY A 462 -2.31 -11.64 -22.57
C GLY A 462 -2.64 -13.12 -22.47
N TYR A 463 -2.41 -13.87 -23.55
CA TYR A 463 -2.57 -15.34 -23.55
C TYR A 463 -1.24 -16.05 -23.35
N SER A 464 -1.18 -17.05 -22.46
CA SER A 464 0.03 -17.84 -22.20
C SER A 464 1.26 -16.95 -21.87
N GLY A 465 2.35 -17.03 -22.64
CA GLY A 465 3.52 -16.15 -22.52
C GLY A 465 3.19 -14.65 -22.63
N GLY A 466 2.16 -14.29 -23.40
CA GLY A 466 1.65 -12.91 -23.53
C GLY A 466 1.20 -12.31 -22.20
N GLY A 467 0.82 -13.14 -21.20
CA GLY A 467 0.52 -12.68 -19.85
C GLY A 467 1.72 -12.03 -19.15
N GLN A 468 2.91 -12.63 -19.25
CA GLN A 468 4.14 -12.04 -18.72
C GLN A 468 4.52 -10.77 -19.48
N MET A 469 4.37 -10.78 -20.81
CA MET A 469 4.68 -9.62 -21.65
C MET A 469 3.78 -8.43 -21.33
N SER A 470 2.46 -8.65 -21.18
CA SER A 470 1.51 -7.64 -20.70
C SER A 470 1.96 -7.06 -19.35
N MET A 471 2.23 -7.93 -18.37
CA MET A 471 2.63 -7.51 -17.03
C MET A 471 3.98 -6.77 -17.01
N GLY A 472 4.89 -7.11 -17.91
CA GLY A 472 6.16 -6.41 -18.07
C GLY A 472 5.99 -4.96 -18.55
N ALA A 473 5.08 -4.73 -19.50
CA ALA A 473 4.90 -3.41 -20.11
C ALA A 473 4.14 -2.39 -19.24
N VAL A 474 3.30 -2.86 -18.30
CA VAL A 474 2.41 -2.02 -17.47
C VAL A 474 3.13 -0.85 -16.81
N SER A 475 4.27 -1.09 -16.17
CA SER A 475 4.96 -0.05 -15.39
C SER A 475 5.46 1.12 -16.24
N PHE A 476 5.84 0.84 -17.48
CA PHE A 476 6.34 1.85 -18.41
C PHE A 476 5.18 2.57 -19.09
N LEU A 477 4.13 1.85 -19.51
CA LEU A 477 2.93 2.46 -20.08
C LEU A 477 2.25 3.41 -19.09
N GLN A 478 2.09 2.99 -17.84
CA GLN A 478 1.45 3.82 -16.81
C GLN A 478 2.26 5.09 -16.54
N GLN A 479 3.59 5.00 -16.50
CA GLN A 479 4.47 6.15 -16.29
C GLN A 479 4.34 7.17 -17.42
N THR A 480 4.14 6.71 -18.66
CA THR A 480 4.04 7.60 -19.84
C THR A 480 2.63 8.14 -20.05
N LEU A 481 1.59 7.35 -19.81
CA LEU A 481 0.20 7.70 -20.15
C LEU A 481 -0.62 8.28 -18.99
N ASP A 482 -0.16 8.11 -17.74
CA ASP A 482 -0.92 8.40 -16.50
C ASP A 482 -2.34 7.80 -16.50
N ALA A 483 -2.48 6.61 -17.10
CA ALA A 483 -3.76 5.94 -17.34
C ALA A 483 -3.99 4.74 -16.41
N PRO A 484 -5.25 4.41 -16.07
CA PRO A 484 -5.57 3.17 -15.39
C PRO A 484 -5.39 1.99 -16.36
N ILE A 485 -4.47 1.08 -16.04
CA ILE A 485 -4.15 -0.09 -16.86
C ILE A 485 -4.56 -1.37 -16.13
N GLU A 486 -5.47 -2.13 -16.73
CA GLU A 486 -5.88 -3.47 -16.29
C GLU A 486 -5.22 -4.55 -17.15
N VAL A 487 -4.96 -5.71 -16.58
CA VAL A 487 -4.45 -6.86 -17.32
C VAL A 487 -5.40 -8.03 -17.16
N ILE A 488 -5.84 -8.62 -18.27
CA ILE A 488 -6.56 -9.89 -18.31
C ILE A 488 -5.58 -10.94 -18.82
N SER A 489 -5.13 -11.80 -17.93
CA SER A 489 -4.25 -12.91 -18.23
C SER A 489 -5.06 -14.18 -18.45
N LEU A 490 -5.08 -14.68 -19.68
CA LEU A 490 -5.73 -15.93 -20.05
C LEU A 490 -4.71 -17.06 -20.10
N ALA A 491 -4.82 -18.04 -19.19
CA ALA A 491 -3.85 -19.14 -19.06
C ALA A 491 -2.39 -18.64 -18.99
N GLY A 492 -2.15 -17.45 -18.40
CA GLY A 492 -0.88 -16.76 -18.56
C GLY A 492 0.24 -17.26 -17.65
N VAL A 493 1.46 -17.31 -18.16
CA VAL A 493 2.63 -17.69 -17.36
C VAL A 493 3.31 -16.42 -16.86
N ILE A 494 3.03 -15.98 -15.63
CA ILE A 494 3.54 -14.70 -15.07
C ILE A 494 4.57 -14.98 -13.97
N SER A 495 5.69 -14.26 -13.98
CA SER A 495 6.79 -14.43 -13.02
C SER A 495 6.54 -13.83 -11.63
N GLY A 496 5.73 -12.79 -11.54
CA GLY A 496 5.53 -12.05 -10.29
C GLY A 496 6.71 -11.16 -9.87
N ASN A 497 7.79 -11.15 -10.67
CA ASN A 497 8.93 -10.23 -10.53
C ASN A 497 8.66 -8.87 -11.17
N THR A 498 7.68 -8.80 -12.06
CA THR A 498 7.21 -7.53 -12.65
C THR A 498 6.52 -6.67 -11.59
N GLU A 499 6.44 -5.37 -11.84
CA GLU A 499 5.80 -4.39 -10.95
C GLU A 499 4.26 -4.53 -10.95
N VAL A 500 3.74 -5.71 -10.60
CA VAL A 500 2.30 -6.00 -10.47
C VAL A 500 1.60 -5.11 -9.45
N MET A 501 2.35 -4.40 -8.61
CA MET A 501 1.82 -3.39 -7.71
C MET A 501 1.34 -2.12 -8.44
N LYS A 502 1.84 -1.86 -9.66
CA LYS A 502 1.50 -0.71 -10.51
C LYS A 502 0.22 -0.92 -11.33
N VAL A 503 -0.13 -2.16 -11.65
CA VAL A 503 -1.38 -2.47 -12.35
C VAL A 503 -2.59 -2.00 -11.53
N GLU A 504 -3.63 -1.52 -12.21
CA GLU A 504 -4.91 -1.22 -11.57
C GLU A 504 -5.50 -2.52 -11.02
N HIS A 505 -5.61 -3.52 -11.89
CA HIS A 505 -6.00 -4.87 -11.51
C HIS A 505 -5.48 -5.92 -12.50
N LEU A 506 -5.08 -7.09 -11.99
CA LEU A 506 -4.73 -8.29 -12.76
C LEU A 506 -5.84 -9.33 -12.58
N TYR A 507 -6.60 -9.60 -13.64
CA TYR A 507 -7.53 -10.72 -13.71
C TYR A 507 -6.82 -11.91 -14.34
N HIS A 508 -6.58 -12.96 -13.57
CA HIS A 508 -5.83 -14.13 -13.99
C HIS A 508 -6.76 -15.34 -14.10
N LEU A 509 -7.12 -15.69 -15.34
CA LEU A 509 -8.05 -16.75 -15.70
C LEU A 509 -7.26 -18.04 -15.95
N VAL A 510 -7.51 -19.09 -15.17
CA VAL A 510 -6.74 -20.34 -15.20
C VAL A 510 -7.67 -21.53 -15.09
N GLY A 511 -7.43 -22.55 -15.91
CA GLY A 511 -8.15 -23.83 -15.85
C GLY A 511 -7.50 -24.82 -14.87
N GLU A 512 -8.30 -25.70 -14.27
CA GLU A 512 -7.83 -26.71 -13.31
C GLU A 512 -6.92 -27.76 -13.96
N LYS A 513 -7.03 -27.98 -15.27
CA LYS A 513 -6.17 -28.88 -16.06
C LYS A 513 -4.99 -28.15 -16.72
N ASP A 514 -4.79 -26.85 -16.45
CA ASP A 514 -3.63 -26.12 -16.93
C ASP A 514 -2.39 -26.47 -16.10
N ASN A 515 -1.54 -27.35 -16.63
CA ASN A 515 -0.27 -27.72 -15.98
C ASN A 515 0.87 -26.74 -16.28
N VAL A 516 0.73 -25.89 -17.31
CA VAL A 516 1.77 -24.96 -17.73
C VAL A 516 1.79 -23.75 -16.80
N GLU A 517 0.62 -23.20 -16.45
CA GLU A 517 0.50 -22.12 -15.45
C GLU A 517 1.02 -22.57 -14.09
N LYS A 518 0.62 -23.78 -13.65
CA LYS A 518 1.07 -24.38 -12.39
C LYS A 518 2.59 -24.48 -12.33
N LEU A 519 3.23 -24.93 -13.41
CA LEU A 519 4.70 -25.00 -13.51
C LEU A 519 5.33 -23.60 -13.37
N GLY A 520 4.72 -22.57 -13.95
CA GLY A 520 5.14 -21.18 -13.77
C GLY A 520 5.18 -20.78 -12.29
N SER A 521 4.12 -21.06 -11.52
CA SER A 521 4.09 -20.73 -10.09
C SER A 521 5.19 -21.39 -9.24
N ILE A 522 5.71 -22.54 -9.70
CA ILE A 522 6.82 -23.27 -9.08
C ILE A 522 8.17 -22.69 -9.53
N MET A 523 8.33 -22.43 -10.83
CA MET A 523 9.59 -21.93 -11.39
C MET A 523 9.93 -20.51 -10.93
N PHE A 524 8.94 -19.70 -10.55
CA PHE A 524 9.13 -18.30 -10.18
C PHE A 524 9.09 -18.08 -8.65
N PRO A 525 10.24 -17.89 -7.95
CA PRO A 525 10.27 -17.67 -6.51
C PRO A 525 9.44 -16.48 -6.05
N GLY A 526 9.31 -15.44 -6.89
CA GLY A 526 8.44 -14.30 -6.63
C GLY A 526 6.99 -14.70 -6.33
N ARG A 527 6.52 -15.85 -6.80
CA ARG A 527 5.18 -16.39 -6.55
C ARG A 527 5.09 -17.31 -5.35
N TRP A 528 6.22 -17.69 -4.73
CA TRP A 528 6.24 -18.63 -3.62
C TRP A 528 5.67 -17.99 -2.35
N PRO A 529 4.81 -18.68 -1.59
CA PRO A 529 4.21 -18.13 -0.37
C PRO A 529 5.22 -17.68 0.70
N ILE A 530 6.40 -18.32 0.75
CA ILE A 530 7.46 -18.00 1.71
C ILE A 530 8.12 -16.63 1.46
N LEU A 531 8.15 -16.16 0.20
CA LEU A 531 8.62 -14.82 -0.15
C LEU A 531 7.49 -13.81 0.01
N PHE A 532 7.00 -13.65 1.23
CA PHE A 532 5.81 -12.84 1.53
C PHE A 532 5.98 -11.37 1.10
N LEU A 533 7.20 -10.83 1.02
CA LEU A 533 7.49 -9.46 0.58
C LEU A 533 7.57 -9.28 -0.95
N SER A 534 7.45 -10.34 -1.74
CA SER A 534 7.47 -10.21 -3.20
C SER A 534 6.34 -9.32 -3.71
N ASN A 535 6.57 -8.64 -4.84
CA ASN A 535 5.55 -7.78 -5.46
C ASN A 535 4.26 -8.55 -5.76
N TRP A 536 4.37 -9.80 -6.22
CA TRP A 536 3.24 -10.71 -6.40
C TRP A 536 2.45 -10.98 -5.11
N ASN A 537 3.11 -11.43 -4.04
CA ASN A 537 2.40 -11.76 -2.80
C ASN A 537 1.83 -10.50 -2.12
N ARG A 538 2.50 -9.35 -2.26
CA ARG A 538 1.96 -8.05 -1.86
C ARG A 538 0.71 -7.69 -2.65
N ALA A 539 0.74 -7.80 -3.98
CA ALA A 539 -0.41 -7.52 -4.84
C ALA A 539 -1.58 -8.46 -4.56
N LYS A 540 -1.31 -9.75 -4.34
CA LYS A 540 -2.33 -10.75 -3.95
C LYS A 540 -2.97 -10.41 -2.60
N ARG A 541 -2.19 -10.03 -1.56
CA ARG A 541 -2.74 -9.61 -0.26
C ARG A 541 -3.49 -8.29 -0.33
N ARG A 542 -3.04 -7.38 -1.20
CA ARG A 542 -3.76 -6.17 -1.57
C ARG A 542 -4.84 -6.43 -2.61
N GLY A 543 -5.18 -7.70 -2.88
CA GLY A 543 -6.14 -8.19 -3.86
C GLY A 543 -6.18 -7.51 -5.24
N LYS A 544 -5.09 -6.86 -5.66
CA LYS A 544 -4.87 -6.41 -7.04
C LYS A 544 -4.84 -7.55 -8.06
N ILE A 545 -4.93 -8.80 -7.60
CA ILE A 545 -4.95 -10.01 -8.41
C ILE A 545 -6.25 -10.77 -8.11
N SER A 546 -7.09 -10.95 -9.11
CA SER A 546 -8.21 -11.89 -9.08
C SER A 546 -7.79 -13.19 -9.75
N LEU A 547 -7.87 -14.30 -9.04
CA LEU A 547 -7.68 -15.63 -9.61
C LEU A 547 -9.06 -16.18 -9.99
N ILE A 548 -9.31 -16.37 -11.28
CA ILE A 548 -10.60 -16.79 -11.83
C ILE A 548 -10.43 -18.21 -12.38
N SER A 549 -11.18 -19.17 -11.82
CA SER A 549 -11.18 -20.53 -12.33
C SER A 549 -11.99 -20.62 -13.62
N LEU A 550 -11.44 -21.27 -14.64
CA LEU A 550 -12.17 -21.68 -15.84
C LEU A 550 -12.78 -23.09 -15.70
N GLY A 551 -12.61 -23.76 -14.55
CA GLY A 551 -13.04 -25.14 -14.37
C GLY A 551 -12.12 -26.13 -15.10
N PRO A 552 -12.64 -27.24 -15.68
CA PRO A 552 -11.82 -28.34 -16.22
C PRO A 552 -11.17 -28.06 -17.59
N VAL A 553 -10.68 -26.83 -17.79
CA VAL A 553 -10.04 -26.33 -19.01
C VAL A 553 -8.53 -26.56 -18.97
N ALA A 554 -7.93 -26.94 -20.09
CA ALA A 554 -6.48 -27.14 -20.25
C ALA A 554 -5.77 -25.84 -20.70
N HIS A 555 -4.44 -25.86 -20.82
CA HIS A 555 -3.67 -24.66 -21.21
C HIS A 555 -3.95 -24.19 -22.63
N ASN A 556 -3.94 -25.12 -23.60
CA ASN A 556 -4.03 -24.84 -25.03
C ASN A 556 -4.66 -26.03 -25.79
N GLY A 557 -4.81 -25.88 -27.11
CA GLY A 557 -5.32 -26.95 -27.98
C GLY A 557 -6.84 -27.16 -27.89
N PRO A 558 -7.34 -28.35 -28.28
CA PRO A 558 -8.77 -28.67 -28.34
C PRO A 558 -9.51 -28.55 -27.00
N ASP A 559 -8.81 -28.68 -25.87
CA ASP A 559 -9.36 -28.54 -24.52
C ASP A 559 -9.02 -27.19 -23.86
N GLY A 560 -8.41 -26.26 -24.62
CA GLY A 560 -7.95 -24.96 -24.12
C GLY A 560 -9.09 -23.93 -23.94
N PRO A 561 -8.76 -22.71 -23.46
CA PRO A 561 -9.76 -21.67 -23.18
C PRO A 561 -10.46 -21.13 -24.44
N MET A 562 -9.89 -21.33 -25.61
CA MET A 562 -10.44 -20.87 -26.90
C MET A 562 -11.14 -22.01 -27.68
N ALA A 563 -11.42 -23.14 -27.04
CA ALA A 563 -12.06 -24.28 -27.67
C ALA A 563 -13.57 -24.03 -27.88
N ALA A 564 -14.01 -24.10 -29.14
CA ALA A 564 -15.42 -23.89 -29.49
C ALA A 564 -16.27 -25.16 -29.45
N GLU A 565 -15.63 -26.33 -29.56
CA GLU A 565 -16.30 -27.63 -29.73
C GLU A 565 -16.44 -28.42 -28.42
N VAL A 566 -15.63 -28.11 -27.41
CA VAL A 566 -15.67 -28.77 -26.10
C VAL A 566 -16.61 -28.01 -25.16
N LEU A 567 -17.56 -28.74 -24.59
CA LEU A 567 -18.60 -28.20 -23.72
C LEU A 567 -18.31 -28.48 -22.24
N LEU A 568 -18.62 -27.49 -21.41
CA LEU A 568 -18.67 -27.60 -19.96
C LEU A 568 -19.94 -28.35 -19.53
N ARG A 569 -20.00 -28.72 -18.24
CA ARG A 569 -21.17 -29.40 -17.65
C ARG A 569 -22.47 -28.60 -17.74
N ASP A 570 -22.37 -27.28 -17.87
CA ASP A 570 -23.51 -26.36 -17.99
C ASP A 570 -23.93 -26.12 -19.46
N GLY A 571 -23.31 -26.81 -20.42
CA GLY A 571 -23.65 -26.73 -21.84
C GLY A 571 -22.97 -25.60 -22.61
N ARG A 572 -22.23 -24.70 -21.96
CA ARG A 572 -21.43 -23.66 -22.65
C ARG A 572 -20.15 -24.26 -23.22
N SER A 573 -19.67 -23.73 -24.35
CA SER A 573 -18.31 -24.06 -24.82
C SER A 573 -17.25 -23.32 -23.99
N HIS A 574 -16.01 -23.81 -23.98
CA HIS A 574 -14.90 -23.12 -23.30
C HIS A 574 -14.71 -21.70 -23.86
N LEU A 575 -14.83 -21.54 -25.19
CA LEU A 575 -14.77 -20.24 -25.86
C LEU A 575 -15.90 -19.32 -25.37
N GLN A 576 -17.13 -19.82 -25.31
CA GLN A 576 -18.28 -19.03 -24.85
C GLN A 576 -18.09 -18.56 -23.40
N GLN A 577 -17.71 -19.46 -22.50
CA GLN A 577 -17.40 -19.11 -21.11
C GLN A 577 -16.30 -18.03 -21.03
N THR A 578 -15.22 -18.19 -21.81
CA THR A 578 -14.09 -17.25 -21.81
C THR A 578 -14.52 -15.86 -22.32
N VAL A 579 -15.32 -15.79 -23.39
CA VAL A 579 -15.87 -14.54 -23.93
C VAL A 579 -16.77 -13.86 -22.90
N GLU A 580 -17.67 -14.61 -22.25
CA GLU A 580 -18.59 -14.08 -21.23
C GLU A 580 -17.83 -13.50 -20.03
N ILE A 581 -16.80 -14.19 -19.52
CA ILE A 581 -15.98 -13.70 -18.40
C ILE A 581 -15.19 -12.45 -18.80
N ILE A 582 -14.49 -12.45 -19.94
CA ILE A 582 -13.71 -11.29 -20.40
C ILE A 582 -14.63 -10.09 -20.63
N THR A 583 -15.81 -10.31 -21.23
CA THR A 583 -16.83 -9.27 -21.43
C THR A 583 -17.31 -8.72 -20.10
N GLY A 584 -17.59 -9.59 -19.13
CA GLY A 584 -18.00 -9.18 -17.78
C GLY A 584 -16.94 -8.33 -17.08
N ILE A 585 -15.66 -8.66 -17.22
CA ILE A 585 -14.55 -7.86 -16.70
C ILE A 585 -14.52 -6.47 -17.37
N LEU A 586 -14.52 -6.42 -18.71
CA LEU A 586 -14.41 -5.17 -19.46
C LEU A 586 -15.59 -4.21 -19.22
N LEU A 587 -16.79 -4.77 -19.07
CA LEU A 587 -18.03 -4.03 -18.79
C LEU A 587 -18.29 -3.79 -17.30
N LYS A 588 -17.40 -4.28 -16.41
CA LYS A 588 -17.57 -4.24 -14.94
C LYS A 588 -18.90 -4.83 -14.46
N LYS A 589 -19.36 -5.90 -15.11
CA LYS A 589 -20.55 -6.67 -14.73
C LYS A 589 -20.14 -7.89 -13.91
N GLY A 590 -20.19 -7.76 -12.58
CA GLY A 590 -19.73 -8.80 -11.66
C GLY A 590 -20.49 -10.13 -11.79
N GLU A 591 -21.80 -10.07 -12.03
CA GLU A 591 -22.70 -11.23 -12.18
C GLU A 591 -22.30 -12.17 -13.33
N THR A 592 -21.81 -11.63 -14.46
CA THR A 592 -21.36 -12.45 -15.62
C THR A 592 -19.98 -13.08 -15.42
N THR A 593 -19.22 -12.64 -14.42
CA THR A 593 -17.86 -13.14 -14.12
C THR A 593 -17.83 -14.14 -12.96
N GLY A 594 -18.94 -14.32 -12.24
CA GLY A 594 -18.95 -15.02 -10.95
C GLY A 594 -18.17 -14.29 -9.84
N LEU A 595 -17.86 -13.00 -10.06
CA LEU A 595 -17.10 -12.14 -9.16
C LEU A 595 -17.89 -10.89 -8.77
N ASP A 596 -19.21 -10.98 -8.56
CA ASP A 596 -19.97 -9.84 -8.07
C ASP A 596 -19.32 -9.30 -6.78
N PRO A 597 -18.80 -8.06 -6.77
CA PRO A 597 -18.22 -7.46 -5.58
C PRO A 597 -19.19 -7.47 -4.40
N LYS A 598 -20.50 -7.45 -4.65
CA LYS A 598 -21.56 -7.54 -3.63
C LYS A 598 -21.68 -8.95 -3.06
N GLU A 599 -21.45 -10.00 -3.86
CA GLU A 599 -21.37 -11.41 -3.41
C GLU A 599 -20.04 -11.73 -2.72
N LEU A 600 -18.98 -10.98 -3.00
CA LEU A 600 -17.67 -11.08 -2.33
C LEU A 600 -17.64 -10.40 -0.94
N ILE A 601 -18.72 -9.75 -0.49
CA ILE A 601 -18.88 -9.30 0.89
C ILE A 601 -19.08 -10.52 1.76
N THR A 602 -17.96 -11.10 2.20
CA THR A 602 -17.95 -12.31 3.01
C THR A 602 -18.65 -12.14 4.36
N LEU A 603 -18.72 -10.91 4.89
CA LEU A 603 -19.20 -10.63 6.26
C LEU A 603 -20.21 -9.48 6.30
N SER A 604 -21.41 -9.74 6.83
CA SER A 604 -22.41 -8.70 7.12
C SER A 604 -21.92 -7.76 8.24
N SER A 605 -22.01 -6.44 8.02
CA SER A 605 -21.64 -5.42 9.01
C SER A 605 -22.58 -5.43 10.22
N ASN A 606 -22.09 -4.99 11.38
CA ASN A 606 -22.97 -4.81 12.55
C ASN A 606 -24.01 -3.72 12.26
N TYR A 607 -23.64 -2.64 11.57
CA TYR A 607 -24.55 -1.59 11.11
C TYR A 607 -25.77 -2.17 10.37
N LYS A 608 -25.54 -3.01 9.35
CA LYS A 608 -26.63 -3.65 8.58
C LYS A 608 -27.52 -4.52 9.47
N ARG A 609 -26.94 -5.23 10.45
CA ARG A 609 -27.69 -6.04 11.42
C ARG A 609 -28.54 -5.18 12.34
N TYR A 610 -27.99 -4.10 12.87
CA TYR A 610 -28.70 -3.19 13.77
C TYR A 610 -29.93 -2.58 13.08
N LYS A 611 -29.80 -2.23 11.79
CA LYS A 611 -30.90 -1.69 10.97
C LYS A 611 -32.05 -2.66 10.72
N ALA A 612 -31.91 -3.95 11.02
CA ALA A 612 -33.01 -4.90 10.95
C ALA A 612 -34.11 -4.62 12.00
N ALA A 613 -33.79 -3.91 13.08
CA ALA A 613 -34.78 -3.53 14.08
C ALA A 613 -35.50 -2.23 13.69
N LEU A 614 -36.83 -2.22 13.82
CA LEU A 614 -37.69 -1.08 13.45
C LEU A 614 -37.29 0.21 14.17
N PHE A 615 -36.98 0.16 15.47
CA PHE A 615 -36.59 1.34 16.25
C PHE A 615 -35.24 1.97 15.83
N ASN A 616 -34.46 1.29 14.99
CA ASN A 616 -33.24 1.86 14.38
C ASN A 616 -33.52 2.47 13.00
N GLN A 617 -34.75 2.41 12.50
CA GLN A 617 -35.17 2.97 11.20
C GLN A 617 -35.84 4.33 11.39
N LEU A 618 -35.51 5.29 10.54
CA LEU A 618 -36.00 6.68 10.70
C LEU A 618 -37.52 6.80 10.61
N ASN A 619 -38.12 6.06 9.68
CA ASN A 619 -39.57 6.10 9.42
C ASN A 619 -40.41 5.55 10.60
N TYR A 620 -39.77 4.94 11.60
CA TYR A 620 -40.43 4.51 12.83
C TYR A 620 -40.87 5.70 13.71
N TYR A 621 -40.24 6.87 13.52
CA TYR A 621 -40.49 8.08 14.29
C TYR A 621 -41.16 9.15 13.41
N PRO A 622 -42.46 9.45 13.62
CA PRO A 622 -43.17 10.49 12.88
C PRO A 622 -42.41 11.82 12.93
N VAL A 623 -42.37 12.61 11.85
CA VAL A 623 -41.64 13.89 11.87
C VAL A 623 -42.35 14.90 12.77
N ASN A 624 -43.66 15.08 12.56
CA ASN A 624 -44.50 15.91 13.42
C ASN A 624 -44.91 15.12 14.67
N GLN A 625 -44.49 15.60 15.84
CA GLN A 625 -44.80 14.99 17.13
C GLN A 625 -45.20 16.06 18.14
N SER A 626 -46.21 15.77 18.96
CA SER A 626 -46.54 16.58 20.14
C SER A 626 -45.88 15.97 21.38
N ILE A 627 -45.05 16.77 22.05
CA ILE A 627 -44.33 16.42 23.26
C ILE A 627 -44.63 17.45 24.34
N ASN A 628 -44.79 16.98 25.58
CA ASN A 628 -44.94 17.87 26.72
C ASN A 628 -43.56 18.42 27.12
N LEU A 629 -43.36 19.72 26.88
CA LEU A 629 -42.11 20.42 27.16
C LEU A 629 -41.78 20.51 28.66
N GLU A 630 -42.76 20.28 29.54
CA GLU A 630 -42.52 20.17 30.99
C GLU A 630 -41.62 18.97 31.34
N TYR A 631 -41.75 17.87 30.58
CA TYR A 631 -41.10 16.59 30.88
C TYR A 631 -40.02 16.18 29.88
N TYR A 632 -40.05 16.76 28.68
CA TYR A 632 -39.10 16.46 27.62
C TYR A 632 -38.64 17.74 26.92
N GLN A 633 -37.35 17.80 26.59
CA GLN A 633 -36.75 18.94 25.92
C GLN A 633 -36.10 18.51 24.60
N PRO A 634 -36.11 19.37 23.55
CA PRO A 634 -35.34 19.09 22.35
C PRO A 634 -33.84 19.06 22.67
N ILE A 635 -33.10 18.20 21.96
CA ILE A 635 -31.64 18.04 22.17
C ILE A 635 -30.86 19.28 21.70
N GLY A 636 -31.44 20.09 20.81
CA GLY A 636 -30.85 21.30 20.27
C GLY A 636 -31.85 22.12 19.48
N THR A 637 -31.46 23.34 19.15
CA THR A 637 -32.29 24.31 18.42
C THR A 637 -32.67 23.79 17.04
N TRP A 638 -31.67 23.44 16.22
CA TRP A 638 -31.87 22.89 14.88
C TRP A 638 -31.43 21.42 14.85
N ILE A 639 -32.40 20.53 14.63
CA ILE A 639 -32.18 19.09 14.50
C ILE A 639 -32.71 18.66 13.15
N GLY A 640 -31.95 17.83 12.44
CA GLY A 640 -32.43 17.26 11.20
C GLY A 640 -31.62 16.10 10.70
N ARG A 641 -32.13 15.51 9.62
CA ARG A 641 -31.47 14.44 8.88
C ARG A 641 -30.71 15.01 7.71
N LEU A 642 -29.43 14.66 7.60
CA LEU A 642 -28.63 15.00 6.43
C LEU A 642 -29.04 14.14 5.24
N ILE A 643 -29.23 14.78 4.10
CA ILE A 643 -29.55 14.14 2.82
C ILE A 643 -28.49 14.57 1.82
N LEU A 644 -27.79 13.59 1.24
CA LEU A 644 -26.81 13.83 0.18
C LEU A 644 -27.56 14.00 -1.16
N PRO A 645 -27.49 15.19 -1.80
CA PRO A 645 -28.13 15.40 -3.10
C PRO A 645 -27.53 14.49 -4.18
N PRO A 646 -28.30 14.12 -5.23
CA PRO A 646 -27.74 13.42 -6.38
C PRO A 646 -26.60 14.22 -7.04
N ALA A 647 -25.64 13.52 -7.64
CA ALA A 647 -24.44 14.14 -8.23
C ALA A 647 -24.75 15.27 -9.23
N VAL A 648 -25.85 15.15 -9.98
CA VAL A 648 -26.29 16.14 -10.98
C VAL A 648 -26.81 17.44 -10.36
N GLU A 649 -27.27 17.42 -9.11
CA GLU A 649 -27.83 18.60 -8.43
C GLU A 649 -26.80 19.36 -7.58
N ARG A 650 -25.58 18.81 -7.42
CA ARG A 650 -24.52 19.37 -6.56
C ARG A 650 -24.20 20.83 -6.88
N GLN A 651 -24.10 21.18 -8.16
CA GLN A 651 -23.74 22.54 -8.59
C GLN A 651 -24.81 23.57 -8.24
N THR A 652 -26.07 23.16 -8.17
CA THR A 652 -27.21 24.01 -7.81
C THR A 652 -27.35 24.12 -6.30
N VAL A 653 -27.23 22.99 -5.58
CA VAL A 653 -27.39 22.95 -4.13
C VAL A 653 -26.24 23.65 -3.41
N LYS A 654 -24.99 23.53 -3.90
CA LYS A 654 -23.78 24.10 -3.29
C LYS A 654 -23.64 23.75 -1.80
N GLY A 655 -23.90 22.49 -1.47
CA GLY A 655 -23.96 21.96 -0.11
C GLY A 655 -24.77 20.67 -0.08
N ILE A 656 -25.44 20.40 1.03
CA ILE A 656 -26.31 19.24 1.20
C ILE A 656 -27.74 19.68 1.56
N TRP A 657 -28.66 18.73 1.64
CA TRP A 657 -30.00 19.00 2.17
C TRP A 657 -30.13 18.58 3.62
N LEU A 658 -31.03 19.25 4.33
CA LEU A 658 -31.45 18.93 5.69
C LEU A 658 -32.96 18.77 5.72
N GLU A 659 -33.46 17.62 6.17
CA GLU A 659 -34.86 17.47 6.57
C GLU A 659 -35.00 17.88 8.03
N ILE A 660 -35.80 18.91 8.29
CA ILE A 660 -35.92 19.52 9.61
C ILE A 660 -36.81 18.66 10.51
N TYR A 661 -36.29 18.26 11.68
CA TYR A 661 -37.03 17.56 12.74
C TYR A 661 -37.31 18.44 13.96
N HIS A 662 -36.53 19.49 14.15
CA HIS A 662 -36.77 20.54 15.15
C HIS A 662 -36.08 21.83 14.69
N ALA A 663 -36.68 22.98 14.98
CA ALA A 663 -36.17 24.30 14.66
C ALA A 663 -36.35 25.25 15.87
N ASP A 664 -35.90 26.50 15.76
CA ASP A 664 -36.21 27.53 16.76
C ASP A 664 -37.72 27.89 16.78
N SER A 665 -38.12 28.79 17.68
CA SER A 665 -39.52 29.20 17.84
C SER A 665 -40.12 29.82 16.59
N ASP A 666 -39.33 30.54 15.80
CA ASP A 666 -39.79 31.34 14.68
C ASP A 666 -39.98 30.47 13.43
N HIS A 667 -39.27 29.34 13.36
CA HIS A 667 -39.27 28.42 12.23
C HIS A 667 -39.95 27.06 12.50
N GLN A 668 -40.75 26.92 13.57
CA GLN A 668 -41.48 25.68 13.87
C GLN A 668 -42.35 25.18 12.69
N HIS A 669 -42.93 26.10 11.91
CA HIS A 669 -43.72 25.79 10.72
C HIS A 669 -42.91 25.12 9.59
N ARG A 670 -41.58 25.11 9.67
CA ARG A 670 -40.66 24.48 8.72
C ARG A 670 -40.34 23.01 9.06
N ILE A 671 -40.81 22.48 10.20
CA ILE A 671 -40.59 21.08 10.55
C ILE A 671 -41.18 20.16 9.46
N GLY A 672 -40.40 19.16 9.03
CA GLY A 672 -40.69 18.26 7.92
C GLY A 672 -40.32 18.78 6.54
N GLN A 673 -39.89 20.03 6.40
CA GLN A 673 -39.42 20.56 5.12
C GLN A 673 -37.96 20.17 4.86
N ILE A 674 -37.62 20.03 3.58
CA ILE A 674 -36.25 19.83 3.11
C ILE A 674 -35.68 21.18 2.70
N VAL A 675 -34.56 21.55 3.31
CA VAL A 675 -33.90 22.86 3.14
C VAL A 675 -32.45 22.69 2.72
N ASN A 676 -31.84 23.74 2.17
CA ASN A 676 -30.41 23.71 1.85
C ASN A 676 -29.59 23.93 3.14
N LEU A 677 -28.51 23.18 3.28
CA LEU A 677 -27.51 23.37 4.34
C LEU A 677 -26.15 23.64 3.70
N ARG A 678 -25.58 24.81 4.01
CA ARG A 678 -24.35 25.31 3.40
C ARG A 678 -23.34 25.78 4.44
N TRP A 679 -22.10 25.89 4.01
CA TRP A 679 -21.05 26.56 4.77
C TRP A 679 -21.19 28.07 4.68
N SER A 680 -21.04 28.76 5.81
CA SER A 680 -20.99 30.23 5.86
C SER A 680 -19.87 30.81 4.99
N ASN A 681 -20.09 31.98 4.40
CA ASN A 681 -19.13 32.68 3.53
C ASN A 681 -17.96 33.34 4.28
N GLN A 682 -17.88 33.19 5.61
CA GLN A 682 -16.75 33.70 6.40
C GLN A 682 -15.42 33.10 5.94
N THR A 683 -14.38 33.93 5.79
CA THR A 683 -13.07 33.54 5.27
C THR A 683 -12.46 32.34 6.00
N ARG A 684 -12.61 32.27 7.34
CA ARG A 684 -12.12 31.16 8.15
C ARG A 684 -12.79 29.83 7.80
N VAL A 685 -14.12 29.83 7.61
CA VAL A 685 -14.89 28.64 7.24
C VAL A 685 -14.52 28.18 5.84
N GLN A 686 -14.43 29.09 4.88
CA GLN A 686 -14.05 28.77 3.50
C GLN A 686 -12.62 28.22 3.40
N THR A 687 -11.71 28.69 4.25
CA THR A 687 -10.35 28.14 4.34
C THR A 687 -10.34 26.69 4.84
N TYR A 688 -11.15 26.38 5.85
CA TYR A 688 -11.34 25.01 6.34
C TYR A 688 -11.90 24.09 5.24
N VAL A 689 -13.00 24.50 4.61
CA VAL A 689 -13.66 23.73 3.54
C VAL A 689 -12.67 23.42 2.43
N LYS A 690 -12.01 24.45 1.89
CA LYS A 690 -11.02 24.30 0.82
C LYS A 690 -9.85 23.37 1.18
N LEU A 691 -9.43 23.36 2.46
CA LEU A 691 -8.31 22.54 2.91
C LEU A 691 -8.63 21.03 2.88
N VAL A 692 -9.89 20.65 3.10
CA VAL A 692 -10.30 19.24 3.22
C VAL A 692 -11.17 18.76 2.06
N THR A 693 -11.59 19.65 1.16
CA THR A 693 -12.24 19.26 -0.10
C THR A 693 -11.29 18.46 -0.96
N GLN A 694 -11.70 17.25 -1.37
CA GLN A 694 -10.85 16.31 -2.08
C GLN A 694 -11.68 15.46 -3.06
N ASP A 695 -11.06 15.01 -4.14
CA ASP A 695 -11.65 13.99 -5.01
C ASP A 695 -11.64 12.63 -4.30
N VAL A 696 -12.76 11.89 -4.36
CA VAL A 696 -12.92 10.61 -3.69
C VAL A 696 -12.97 9.49 -4.72
N ASN A 697 -11.93 8.66 -4.74
CA ASN A 697 -11.83 7.48 -5.59
C ASN A 697 -11.34 6.30 -4.74
N PHE A 698 -12.17 5.27 -4.62
CA PHE A 698 -11.85 4.12 -3.80
C PHE A 698 -10.65 3.39 -4.36
N ILE A 699 -9.61 3.29 -3.54
CA ILE A 699 -8.53 2.34 -3.80
C ILE A 699 -9.03 0.92 -3.50
N TYR A 700 -8.41 -0.09 -4.09
CA TYR A 700 -8.77 -1.49 -3.87
C TYR A 700 -8.98 -1.88 -2.39
N GLN A 701 -8.19 -1.29 -1.49
CA GLN A 701 -8.24 -1.57 -0.06
C GLN A 701 -9.54 -1.10 0.60
N ALA A 702 -10.18 -0.04 0.08
CA ALA A 702 -11.51 0.36 0.54
C ALA A 702 -12.49 -0.79 0.30
N TYR A 703 -12.45 -1.39 -0.90
CA TYR A 703 -13.26 -2.57 -1.24
C TYR A 703 -12.92 -3.79 -0.36
N GLN A 704 -11.64 -4.05 -0.05
CA GLN A 704 -11.30 -5.14 0.91
C GLN A 704 -11.87 -4.90 2.30
N SER A 705 -11.75 -3.68 2.79
CA SER A 705 -12.28 -3.28 4.08
C SER A 705 -13.81 -3.41 4.09
N GLN A 706 -14.50 -3.05 3.00
CA GLN A 706 -15.93 -3.32 2.81
C GLN A 706 -16.26 -4.83 2.84
N ARG A 707 -15.46 -5.68 2.17
CA ARG A 707 -15.66 -7.14 2.18
C ARG A 707 -15.54 -7.77 3.57
N GLN A 708 -14.83 -7.11 4.49
CA GLN A 708 -14.73 -7.48 5.90
C GLN A 708 -15.91 -6.98 6.75
N GLY A 709 -16.91 -6.33 6.14
CA GLY A 709 -18.10 -5.80 6.81
C GLY A 709 -17.90 -4.44 7.46
N LYS A 710 -16.90 -3.65 7.05
CA LYS A 710 -16.73 -2.26 7.48
C LYS A 710 -17.51 -1.32 6.56
N ILE A 711 -18.05 -0.25 7.13
CA ILE A 711 -18.80 0.79 6.39
C ILE A 711 -17.82 1.82 5.82
N HIS A 712 -18.04 2.21 4.56
CA HIS A 712 -17.25 3.18 3.80
C HIS A 712 -18.19 4.16 3.09
N PRO A 713 -17.72 5.37 2.72
CA PRO A 713 -18.54 6.40 2.09
C PRO A 713 -18.78 6.10 0.59
N GLU A 714 -19.41 4.96 0.30
CA GLU A 714 -19.55 4.42 -1.07
C GLU A 714 -20.40 5.30 -1.98
N ARG A 715 -21.31 6.08 -1.41
CA ARG A 715 -22.23 6.97 -2.13
C ARG A 715 -21.52 8.13 -2.84
N ILE A 716 -20.33 8.48 -2.35
CA ILE A 716 -19.48 9.55 -2.90
C ILE A 716 -18.24 8.98 -3.61
N ASN A 717 -18.17 7.67 -3.84
CA ASN A 717 -17.09 7.07 -4.60
C ASN A 717 -17.16 7.51 -6.08
N GLY A 718 -16.04 7.97 -6.61
CA GLY A 718 -15.93 8.54 -7.97
C GLY A 718 -16.30 10.02 -8.05
N TRP A 719 -16.66 10.66 -6.94
CA TRP A 719 -17.02 12.09 -6.94
C TRP A 719 -15.77 12.96 -6.86
N GLN A 720 -15.79 14.08 -7.58
CA GLN A 720 -14.74 15.11 -7.52
C GLN A 720 -15.14 16.23 -6.55
N GLN A 721 -14.14 16.88 -5.95
CA GLN A 721 -14.31 18.03 -5.06
C GLN A 721 -15.36 17.79 -3.98
N VAL A 722 -15.27 16.68 -3.27
CA VAL A 722 -16.20 16.36 -2.17
C VAL A 722 -15.83 17.19 -0.96
N ASP A 723 -16.77 18.00 -0.47
CA ASP A 723 -16.58 18.87 0.68
C ASP A 723 -16.86 18.15 2.03
N PRO A 724 -16.53 18.77 3.20
CA PRO A 724 -16.76 18.12 4.49
C PRO A 724 -18.24 17.89 4.86
N LEU A 725 -19.21 18.65 4.35
CA LEU A 725 -20.64 18.37 4.56
C LEU A 725 -21.09 17.17 3.72
N GLU A 726 -20.71 17.14 2.45
CA GLU A 726 -21.00 16.04 1.54
C GLU A 726 -20.39 14.73 2.03
N SER A 727 -19.16 14.78 2.53
CA SER A 727 -18.53 13.60 3.12
C SER A 727 -19.23 13.09 4.38
N LEU A 728 -19.83 13.98 5.19
CA LEU A 728 -20.61 13.59 6.37
C LEU A 728 -21.95 12.96 5.98
N ALA A 729 -22.67 13.56 5.03
CA ALA A 729 -23.94 13.04 4.53
C ALA A 729 -23.76 11.72 3.76
N GLY A 730 -22.66 11.58 3.02
CA GLY A 730 -22.29 10.38 2.26
C GLY A 730 -21.56 9.29 3.06
N ALA A 731 -21.32 9.49 4.36
CA ALA A 731 -20.52 8.57 5.17
C ALA A 731 -21.18 7.22 5.44
N LEU A 732 -22.51 7.18 5.48
CA LEU A 732 -23.32 5.97 5.70
C LEU A 732 -23.95 5.49 4.38
N PRO A 733 -24.34 4.20 4.29
CA PRO A 733 -24.93 3.65 3.06
C PRO A 733 -26.24 4.32 2.61
N ASN A 734 -26.96 4.97 3.52
CA ASN A 734 -28.24 5.64 3.28
C ASN A 734 -28.27 7.01 4.00
N ASP A 735 -29.20 7.89 3.61
CA ASP A 735 -29.47 9.17 4.28
C ASP A 735 -30.12 8.95 5.64
N GLU A 736 -29.30 8.63 6.64
CA GLU A 736 -29.75 8.25 7.99
C GLU A 736 -29.02 9.00 9.11
N MET A 737 -28.12 9.93 8.75
CA MET A 737 -27.36 10.71 9.71
C MET A 737 -28.26 11.80 10.33
N ILE A 738 -28.59 11.65 11.61
CA ILE A 738 -29.27 12.70 12.39
C ILE A 738 -28.23 13.56 13.09
N VAL A 739 -28.38 14.88 12.96
CA VAL A 739 -27.46 15.87 13.53
C VAL A 739 -28.19 16.97 14.28
N LYS A 740 -27.51 17.54 15.27
CA LYS A 740 -27.76 18.88 15.80
C LYS A 740 -26.83 19.85 15.08
N LEU A 741 -27.35 20.97 14.58
CA LEU A 741 -26.50 22.02 14.01
C LEU A 741 -25.87 22.86 15.13
N PRO A 742 -24.57 23.21 15.03
CA PRO A 742 -23.93 24.07 16.01
C PRO A 742 -24.38 25.52 15.85
N ASP A 743 -24.65 26.20 16.97
CA ASP A 743 -24.99 27.61 16.97
C ASP A 743 -23.76 28.50 16.65
N PRO A 744 -23.95 29.67 16.02
CA PRO A 744 -25.21 30.16 15.45
C PRO A 744 -25.51 29.55 14.06
N VAL A 745 -26.79 29.30 13.80
CA VAL A 745 -27.34 28.97 12.48
C VAL A 745 -27.89 30.26 11.85
N ILE A 746 -27.41 30.61 10.66
CA ILE A 746 -27.94 31.77 9.92
C ILE A 746 -28.99 31.27 8.94
N VAL A 747 -30.18 31.85 8.99
CA VAL A 747 -31.31 31.50 8.13
C VAL A 747 -31.45 32.54 7.02
N GLU A 748 -31.47 32.09 5.77
CA GLU A 748 -31.76 32.92 4.60
C GLU A 748 -33.03 32.39 3.92
N ASP A 749 -34.14 33.10 4.13
CA ASP A 749 -35.46 32.78 3.61
C ASP A 749 -35.84 33.82 2.53
N THR A 750 -35.51 33.52 1.28
CA THR A 750 -35.96 34.31 0.13
C THR A 750 -37.21 33.65 -0.46
N GLU A 751 -38.30 34.38 -0.66
CA GLU A 751 -39.58 33.85 -1.17
C GLU A 751 -39.47 33.08 -2.51
N SER A 752 -38.39 33.28 -3.28
CA SER A 752 -38.15 32.66 -4.59
C SER A 752 -37.27 31.39 -4.58
N GLU A 753 -36.57 31.08 -3.48
CA GLU A 753 -35.66 29.92 -3.39
C GLU A 753 -35.99 29.01 -2.20
N ARG A 754 -35.46 27.79 -2.22
CA ARG A 754 -35.52 26.91 -1.06
C ARG A 754 -34.73 27.54 0.10
N LEU A 755 -35.35 27.60 1.29
CA LEU A 755 -34.73 28.06 2.54
C LEU A 755 -33.29 27.53 2.67
N THR A 756 -32.35 28.41 3.00
CA THR A 756 -30.94 28.05 3.15
C THR A 756 -30.45 28.34 4.57
N LEU A 757 -29.88 27.32 5.20
CA LEU A 757 -29.24 27.40 6.51
C LEU A 757 -27.72 27.43 6.32
N TYR A 758 -27.04 28.36 7.00
CA TYR A 758 -25.58 28.44 7.01
C TYR A 758 -25.00 28.11 8.38
N ILE A 759 -23.96 27.29 8.37
CA ILE A 759 -23.23 26.86 9.57
C ILE A 759 -21.75 27.21 9.50
N HIS A 760 -21.11 27.29 10.67
CA HIS A 760 -19.70 27.67 10.82
C HIS A 760 -18.79 26.50 11.19
N ARG A 761 -19.35 25.36 11.64
CA ARG A 761 -18.63 24.16 12.07
C ARG A 761 -19.38 22.90 11.65
N ASP A 762 -18.69 21.76 11.69
CA ASP A 762 -19.27 20.44 11.39
C ASP A 762 -20.53 20.19 12.24
N PRO A 763 -21.62 19.66 11.64
CA PRO A 763 -22.78 19.19 12.38
C PRO A 763 -22.43 18.13 13.43
N ILE A 764 -23.13 18.16 14.56
CA ILE A 764 -22.92 17.26 15.69
C ILE A 764 -23.81 16.03 15.51
N GLN A 765 -23.23 14.83 15.38
CA GLN A 765 -24.00 13.59 15.26
C GLN A 765 -24.70 13.25 16.59
N ILE A 766 -26.00 12.96 16.54
CA ILE A 766 -26.84 12.71 17.73
C ILE A 766 -27.64 11.40 17.64
N THR A 767 -28.30 11.01 18.74
CA THR A 767 -29.28 9.91 18.79
C THR A 767 -30.46 10.38 19.63
N GLY A 768 -31.68 10.13 19.16
CA GLY A 768 -32.88 10.80 19.65
C GLY A 768 -33.09 12.20 19.07
N ARG A 769 -34.28 12.75 19.31
CA ARG A 769 -34.65 14.14 18.98
C ARG A 769 -34.93 14.96 20.24
N PHE A 770 -35.44 14.29 21.27
CA PHE A 770 -35.79 14.85 22.56
C PHE A 770 -35.14 14.06 23.68
N TYR A 771 -35.08 14.64 24.87
CA TYR A 771 -34.66 13.95 26.07
C TYR A 771 -35.56 14.29 27.26
N GLY A 772 -35.73 13.34 28.17
CA GLY A 772 -36.44 13.50 29.44
C GLY A 772 -35.53 13.13 30.60
N PHE A 773 -35.91 13.53 31.82
CA PHE A 773 -35.15 13.23 33.03
C PHE A 773 -36.01 12.43 34.01
N VAL A 774 -35.66 11.15 34.19
CA VAL A 774 -36.55 10.16 34.81
C VAL A 774 -35.84 9.22 35.76
N GLN A 775 -36.60 8.61 36.67
CA GLN A 775 -36.22 7.40 37.39
C GLN A 775 -36.98 6.21 36.81
N ILE A 776 -36.29 5.08 36.59
CA ILE A 776 -36.91 3.84 36.11
C ILE A 776 -37.50 3.11 37.32
N VAL A 777 -38.83 3.00 37.38
CA VAL A 777 -39.54 2.46 38.55
C VAL A 777 -39.61 0.94 38.51
N LYS A 778 -40.07 0.36 37.39
CA LYS A 778 -40.15 -1.09 37.19
C LYS A 778 -40.28 -1.48 35.72
N SER A 779 -39.80 -2.66 35.38
CA SER A 779 -40.14 -3.32 34.13
C SER A 779 -41.58 -3.84 34.16
N LEU A 780 -42.30 -3.67 33.05
CA LEU A 780 -43.65 -4.20 32.82
C LEU A 780 -43.63 -5.41 31.88
N GLY A 781 -42.44 -5.89 31.48
CA GLY A 781 -42.28 -6.90 30.42
C GLY A 781 -42.41 -6.30 29.01
N ASN A 782 -42.08 -7.10 27.99
CA ASN A 782 -42.16 -6.69 26.57
C ASN A 782 -41.46 -5.35 26.27
N ASP A 783 -40.29 -5.11 26.89
CA ASP A 783 -39.52 -3.87 26.75
C ASP A 783 -40.25 -2.58 27.21
N LEU A 784 -41.37 -2.69 27.93
CA LEU A 784 -42.08 -1.56 28.52
C LEU A 784 -41.59 -1.31 29.95
N PHE A 785 -41.39 -0.04 30.28
CA PHE A 785 -40.92 0.39 31.60
C PHE A 785 -41.78 1.51 32.12
N LYS A 786 -42.18 1.40 33.38
CA LYS A 786 -42.78 2.52 34.11
C LYS A 786 -41.65 3.42 34.58
N VAL A 787 -41.70 4.69 34.19
CA VAL A 787 -40.76 5.73 34.62
C VAL A 787 -41.49 6.82 35.37
N ARG A 788 -40.75 7.57 36.17
CA ARG A 788 -41.25 8.73 36.88
C ARG A 788 -40.37 9.93 36.56
N HIS A 789 -40.98 11.01 36.11
CA HIS A 789 -40.28 12.23 35.74
C HIS A 789 -39.79 12.99 36.98
N TYR A 790 -38.66 13.68 36.82
CA TYR A 790 -38.15 14.62 37.81
C TYR A 790 -39.04 15.86 37.84
N SER A 791 -39.39 16.32 39.03
CA SER A 791 -40.12 17.57 39.23
C SER A 791 -39.14 18.67 39.61
N ARG A 792 -39.07 19.71 38.77
CA ARG A 792 -38.27 20.90 39.04
C ARG A 792 -38.72 21.62 40.32
N GLN A 793 -40.01 21.55 40.66
CA GLN A 793 -40.59 22.24 41.81
C GLN A 793 -40.19 21.58 43.14
N SER A 794 -40.27 20.25 43.23
CA SER A 794 -39.93 19.50 44.44
C SER A 794 -38.46 19.07 44.51
N GLN A 795 -37.75 19.13 43.37
CA GLN A 795 -36.40 18.58 43.18
C GLN A 795 -36.31 17.08 43.46
N GLN A 796 -37.40 16.34 43.23
CA GLN A 796 -37.51 14.90 43.47
C GLN A 796 -38.11 14.16 42.26
N PHE A 797 -38.02 12.84 42.24
CA PHE A 797 -38.77 11.99 41.32
C PHE A 797 -40.17 11.73 41.89
N ASP A 798 -41.04 12.72 41.78
CA ASP A 798 -42.46 12.68 42.17
C ASP A 798 -43.38 13.32 41.10
N GLY A 799 -42.83 13.61 39.91
CA GLY A 799 -43.58 14.11 38.76
C GLY A 799 -44.41 13.02 38.06
N LEU A 800 -44.82 13.30 36.83
CA LEU A 800 -45.65 12.40 36.01
C LEU A 800 -45.04 10.98 35.94
N GLU A 801 -45.86 9.97 36.19
CA GLU A 801 -45.52 8.58 35.88
C GLU A 801 -46.00 8.22 34.48
N GLU A 802 -45.08 7.72 33.65
CA GLU A 802 -45.33 7.39 32.25
C GLU A 802 -44.83 5.97 31.94
N ILE A 803 -45.42 5.33 30.93
CA ILE A 803 -44.89 4.08 30.37
C ILE A 803 -44.08 4.44 29.12
N VAL A 804 -42.79 4.13 29.14
CA VAL A 804 -41.88 4.29 28.00
C VAL A 804 -41.49 2.94 27.42
N TYR A 805 -41.08 2.94 26.16
CA TYR A 805 -40.58 1.76 25.46
C TYR A 805 -39.06 1.79 25.40
N ILE A 806 -38.40 0.80 26.00
CA ILE A 806 -36.93 0.66 25.99
C ILE A 806 -36.60 -0.61 25.19
N PRO A 807 -36.47 -0.55 23.86
CA PRO A 807 -36.41 -1.74 23.01
C PRO A 807 -35.17 -2.61 23.27
N THR A 808 -35.29 -3.93 23.32
CA THR A 808 -34.12 -4.83 23.34
C THR A 808 -33.31 -4.67 22.06
N VAL A 809 -31.99 -4.47 22.21
CA VAL A 809 -31.09 -4.16 21.08
C VAL A 809 -30.62 -5.40 20.34
N ILE A 810 -30.18 -5.24 19.09
CA ILE A 810 -29.62 -6.32 18.29
C ILE A 810 -28.16 -6.56 18.71
N PRO A 811 -27.74 -7.81 18.97
CA PRO A 811 -26.36 -8.10 19.33
C PRO A 811 -25.41 -7.96 18.13
N ARG A 812 -24.16 -7.62 18.44
CA ARG A 812 -23.02 -7.66 17.51
C ARG A 812 -22.87 -9.06 16.91
N ARG A 813 -22.10 -9.16 15.82
CA ARG A 813 -21.78 -10.45 15.19
C ARG A 813 -21.14 -11.47 16.15
N ASN A 814 -20.38 -11.03 17.15
CA ASN A 814 -19.81 -11.89 18.19
C ASN A 814 -20.81 -12.25 19.32
N GLY A 815 -22.08 -11.87 19.20
CA GLY A 815 -23.12 -12.16 20.17
C GLY A 815 -23.11 -11.29 21.43
N VAL A 816 -22.31 -10.21 21.47
CA VAL A 816 -22.31 -9.23 22.55
C VAL A 816 -23.35 -8.14 22.27
N PHE A 817 -24.20 -7.86 23.25
CA PHE A 817 -25.17 -6.76 23.18
C PHE A 817 -24.50 -5.44 23.57
N PRO A 818 -24.63 -4.36 22.77
CA PRO A 818 -24.10 -3.05 23.14
C PRO A 818 -24.73 -2.47 24.43
N SER A 819 -25.98 -2.83 24.71
CA SER A 819 -26.73 -2.52 25.94
C SER A 819 -27.69 -3.66 26.28
N THR A 820 -28.12 -3.77 27.53
CA THR A 820 -29.17 -4.72 27.96
C THR A 820 -30.20 -4.05 28.86
N ASN A 821 -31.42 -4.57 28.83
CA ASN A 821 -32.55 -4.13 29.67
C ASN A 821 -32.67 -4.94 30.96
N TYR A 822 -31.96 -6.06 31.06
CA TYR A 822 -32.07 -6.98 32.18
C TYR A 822 -31.71 -6.27 33.49
N GLU A 823 -32.65 -6.23 34.44
CA GLU A 823 -32.52 -5.58 35.74
C GLU A 823 -32.14 -4.08 35.68
N LEU A 824 -32.53 -3.38 34.62
CA LEU A 824 -32.22 -1.96 34.45
C LEU A 824 -32.79 -1.09 35.59
N GLU A 825 -33.97 -1.43 36.11
CA GLU A 825 -34.58 -0.78 37.28
C GLU A 825 -33.78 -0.97 38.59
N LYS A 826 -32.93 -2.01 38.65
CA LYS A 826 -32.04 -2.31 39.78
C LYS A 826 -30.63 -1.76 39.58
N SER A 827 -30.38 -1.02 38.50
CA SER A 827 -29.06 -0.47 38.20
C SER A 827 -28.58 0.42 39.37
N PRO A 828 -27.31 0.30 39.81
CA PRO A 828 -26.79 1.06 40.96
C PRO A 828 -26.92 2.59 40.80
N VAL A 829 -26.96 3.09 39.57
CA VAL A 829 -27.05 4.53 39.26
C VAL A 829 -28.49 5.04 39.12
N ASN A 830 -29.50 4.16 39.18
CA ASN A 830 -30.91 4.50 38.94
C ASN A 830 -31.50 5.43 40.02
N SER A 831 -30.97 5.41 41.24
CA SER A 831 -31.42 6.31 42.33
C SER A 831 -31.18 7.78 42.01
N SER A 832 -30.09 8.10 41.30
CA SER A 832 -29.80 9.46 40.82
C SER A 832 -30.65 9.87 39.61
N GLY A 833 -31.24 8.89 38.93
CA GLY A 833 -32.01 9.04 37.71
C GLY A 833 -31.18 9.04 36.42
N TRP A 834 -31.92 9.05 35.32
CA TRP A 834 -31.43 8.89 33.96
C TRP A 834 -31.95 10.02 33.08
N TYR A 835 -31.07 10.57 32.26
CA TYR A 835 -31.51 11.22 31.03
C TYR A 835 -31.83 10.14 30.00
N ILE A 836 -33.07 10.10 29.54
CA ILE A 836 -33.54 9.23 28.46
C ILE A 836 -33.61 10.06 27.17
N TYR A 837 -32.99 9.60 26.08
CA TYR A 837 -33.03 10.29 24.79
C TYR A 837 -33.77 9.46 23.76
N GLY A 838 -34.59 10.10 22.94
CA GLY A 838 -35.45 9.40 21.98
C GLY A 838 -36.47 10.28 21.28
N ALA A 839 -37.54 9.65 20.82
CA ALA A 839 -38.71 10.29 20.22
C ALA A 839 -39.94 9.37 20.37
N LYS A 840 -41.14 9.90 20.12
CA LYS A 840 -42.35 9.08 20.09
C LYS A 840 -42.40 8.25 18.80
N ASN A 841 -42.88 7.01 18.89
CA ASN A 841 -43.24 6.22 17.71
C ASN A 841 -44.65 6.59 17.21
N SER A 842 -45.11 5.92 16.15
CA SER A 842 -46.47 6.12 15.59
C SER A 842 -47.61 5.77 16.56
N GLU A 843 -47.35 5.01 17.62
CA GLU A 843 -48.32 4.70 18.69
C GLU A 843 -48.33 5.75 19.81
N GLY A 844 -47.49 6.79 19.71
CA GLY A 844 -47.38 7.85 20.72
C GLY A 844 -46.52 7.49 21.94
N LYS A 845 -45.90 6.30 21.97
CA LYS A 845 -45.02 5.86 23.07
C LYS A 845 -43.63 6.46 22.90
N PHE A 846 -43.05 7.02 23.97
CA PHE A 846 -41.67 7.49 23.95
C PHE A 846 -40.69 6.31 23.91
N VAL A 847 -39.84 6.26 22.89
CA VAL A 847 -38.89 5.18 22.66
C VAL A 847 -37.51 5.62 23.10
N VAL A 848 -36.91 4.90 24.03
CA VAL A 848 -35.59 5.25 24.59
C VAL A 848 -34.47 4.66 23.72
N GLU A 849 -33.82 5.53 22.96
CA GLU A 849 -32.71 5.20 22.06
C GLU A 849 -31.34 5.35 22.75
N ALA A 850 -31.20 6.25 23.73
CA ALA A 850 -29.99 6.43 24.52
C ALA A 850 -30.27 6.69 26.00
N LEU A 851 -29.31 6.35 26.86
CA LEU A 851 -29.35 6.53 28.32
C LEU A 851 -28.09 7.24 28.81
N ALA A 852 -28.25 8.21 29.73
CA ALA A 852 -27.13 8.81 30.45
C ALA A 852 -27.44 8.88 31.96
N PRO A 853 -26.57 8.34 32.84
CA PRO A 853 -26.73 8.50 34.29
C PRO A 853 -26.56 9.97 34.69
N ARG A 854 -27.47 10.53 35.51
CA ARG A 854 -27.36 11.92 35.98
C ARG A 854 -26.07 12.17 36.76
N SER A 855 -25.70 11.23 37.64
CA SER A 855 -24.50 11.36 38.48
C SER A 855 -23.24 11.67 37.69
N LEU A 856 -23.10 11.09 36.49
CA LEU A 856 -21.92 11.25 35.64
C LEU A 856 -21.79 12.64 35.00
N LEU A 857 -22.92 13.32 34.74
CA LEU A 857 -22.93 14.63 34.08
C LEU A 857 -23.01 15.79 35.08
N SER A 858 -23.27 15.50 36.35
CA SER A 858 -23.36 16.50 37.41
C SER A 858 -21.99 17.13 37.73
N LEU A 859 -21.96 18.40 38.13
CA LEU A 859 -20.74 19.06 38.61
C LEU A 859 -20.51 18.86 40.11
N LYS A 860 -20.88 17.68 40.62
CA LYS A 860 -20.65 17.26 42.01
C LYS A 860 -19.80 15.98 41.97
N PRO A 861 -18.52 16.02 42.35
CA PRO A 861 -17.67 14.85 42.24
C PRO A 861 -17.98 13.87 43.38
N ASP A 862 -17.97 12.57 43.09
CA ASP A 862 -18.15 11.53 44.12
C ASP A 862 -16.94 11.45 45.06
N HIS A 863 -15.74 11.69 44.49
CA HIS A 863 -14.48 11.70 45.24
C HIS A 863 -13.60 12.88 44.84
N ILE A 864 -12.87 13.42 45.82
CA ILE A 864 -11.90 14.51 45.60
C ILE A 864 -10.53 14.03 46.10
N ILE A 865 -9.51 14.16 45.24
CA ILE A 865 -8.12 13.87 45.57
C ILE A 865 -7.33 15.17 45.46
N GLN A 866 -6.76 15.59 46.59
CA GLN A 866 -6.06 16.87 46.70
C GLN A 866 -4.55 16.67 46.83
N GLY A 867 -3.80 17.61 46.25
CA GLY A 867 -2.35 17.72 46.34
C GLY A 867 -1.62 17.06 45.17
N LYS A 868 -0.65 17.80 44.60
CA LYS A 868 0.10 17.45 43.39
C LYS A 868 0.64 16.01 43.36
N LYS A 869 1.21 15.52 44.47
CA LYS A 869 1.75 14.15 44.53
C LYS A 869 0.64 13.08 44.52
N ALA A 870 -0.44 13.32 45.26
CA ALA A 870 -1.55 12.39 45.37
C ALA A 870 -2.31 12.26 44.03
N THR A 871 -2.56 13.38 43.35
CA THR A 871 -3.24 13.39 42.05
C THR A 871 -2.43 12.70 40.96
N ILE A 872 -1.11 12.94 40.89
CA ILE A 872 -0.21 12.24 39.95
C ILE A 872 -0.18 10.74 40.24
N ASN A 873 -0.04 10.35 41.51
CA ASN A 873 -0.06 8.94 41.90
C ASN A 873 -1.37 8.26 41.54
N PHE A 874 -2.50 8.93 41.76
CA PHE A 874 -3.81 8.40 41.39
C PHE A 874 -3.90 8.15 39.89
N MET A 875 -3.53 9.12 39.05
CA MET A 875 -3.59 8.96 37.60
C MET A 875 -2.70 7.82 37.11
N ASN A 876 -1.50 7.69 37.68
CA ASN A 876 -0.51 6.71 37.25
C ASN A 876 -0.85 5.27 37.68
N PHE A 877 -1.54 5.09 38.81
CA PHE A 877 -1.73 3.75 39.41
C PHE A 877 -3.18 3.35 39.63
N HIS A 878 -4.07 4.29 39.94
CA HIS A 878 -5.37 3.98 40.54
C HIS A 878 -6.58 4.33 39.66
N ALA A 879 -6.39 5.05 38.54
CA ALA A 879 -7.48 5.47 37.66
C ALA A 879 -8.33 4.31 37.08
N TRP A 880 -7.75 3.10 36.99
CA TRP A 880 -8.40 1.90 36.46
C TRP A 880 -8.54 0.77 37.50
N ASP A 881 -8.32 1.06 38.79
CA ASP A 881 -8.45 0.06 39.86
C ASP A 881 -9.86 -0.51 39.95
N LYS A 882 -9.95 -1.78 40.36
CA LYS A 882 -11.22 -2.49 40.61
C LYS A 882 -12.21 -2.38 39.45
N THR A 883 -11.73 -2.36 38.21
CA THR A 883 -12.57 -2.22 37.01
C THR A 883 -13.66 -3.30 36.95
N VAL A 884 -13.32 -4.55 37.30
CA VAL A 884 -14.27 -5.69 37.35
C VAL A 884 -15.25 -5.55 38.51
N ASP A 885 -14.76 -5.27 39.72
CA ASP A 885 -15.62 -5.14 40.93
C ASP A 885 -16.63 -4.00 40.79
N ASN A 886 -16.27 -2.94 40.06
CA ASN A 886 -17.12 -1.77 39.83
C ASN A 886 -18.07 -1.93 38.63
N LYS A 887 -18.27 -3.13 38.09
CA LYS A 887 -19.21 -3.37 36.99
C LYS A 887 -20.61 -2.85 37.35
N GLY A 888 -21.28 -2.24 36.38
CA GLY A 888 -22.60 -1.60 36.54
C GLY A 888 -22.57 -0.21 37.18
N HIS A 889 -21.42 0.25 37.68
CA HIS A 889 -21.30 1.55 38.36
C HIS A 889 -20.70 2.63 37.44
N ALA A 890 -21.14 3.86 37.70
CA ALA A 890 -20.57 5.09 37.16
C ALA A 890 -20.24 6.03 38.31
N TYR A 891 -19.09 6.69 38.26
CA TYR A 891 -18.66 7.64 39.29
C TYR A 891 -17.70 8.67 38.71
N SER A 892 -17.54 9.76 39.45
CA SER A 892 -16.76 10.92 39.08
C SER A 892 -15.70 11.25 40.15
N ILE A 893 -14.50 11.62 39.71
CA ILE A 893 -13.38 11.93 40.59
C ILE A 893 -12.76 13.26 40.18
N LEU A 894 -12.65 14.19 41.13
CA LEU A 894 -11.92 15.44 40.95
C LEU A 894 -10.49 15.30 41.46
N LEU A 895 -9.51 15.48 40.57
CA LEU A 895 -8.09 15.58 40.89
C LEU A 895 -7.69 17.07 40.93
N ASP A 896 -7.41 17.57 42.12
CA ASP A 896 -7.01 18.96 42.35
C ASP A 896 -5.57 19.01 42.90
N PRO A 897 -4.58 19.45 42.09
CA PRO A 897 -3.18 19.45 42.53
C PRO A 897 -2.84 20.51 43.59
N GLN A 898 -3.69 21.51 43.86
CA GLN A 898 -3.49 22.61 44.82
C GLN A 898 -2.04 23.14 44.86
N ILE A 899 -1.67 23.98 43.88
CA ILE A 899 -0.32 24.57 43.81
C ILE A 899 -0.40 26.03 44.29
N GLU A 900 0.12 26.32 45.49
CA GLU A 900 0.09 27.65 46.13
C GLU A 900 0.65 28.80 45.27
N GLU A 901 1.57 28.51 44.35
CA GLU A 901 2.19 29.50 43.44
C GLU A 901 1.30 29.94 42.27
N TYR A 902 0.14 29.32 42.04
CA TYR A 902 -0.73 29.63 40.91
C TYR A 902 -2.17 29.88 41.38
N PRO A 903 -2.71 31.11 41.23
CA PRO A 903 -4.10 31.40 41.55
C PRO A 903 -5.00 30.78 40.45
N ASN A 904 -5.20 29.47 40.49
CA ASN A 904 -6.29 28.87 39.73
C ASN A 904 -7.59 29.07 40.49
N GLU A 905 -8.66 29.39 39.75
CA GLU A 905 -10.03 29.36 40.27
C GLU A 905 -10.29 28.02 40.94
N LYS A 906 -11.07 28.03 42.02
CA LYS A 906 -11.41 26.82 42.77
C LYS A 906 -11.89 25.74 41.79
N ALA A 907 -11.28 24.56 41.86
CA ALA A 907 -11.49 23.45 40.94
C ALA A 907 -12.97 22.98 40.84
N SER A 908 -13.77 23.28 41.86
CA SER A 908 -15.20 22.96 41.99
C SER A 908 -16.14 24.03 41.43
N ASP A 909 -15.69 25.25 41.21
CA ASP A 909 -16.57 26.40 40.92
C ASP A 909 -16.70 26.56 39.41
N TRP A 910 -17.61 25.78 38.83
CA TRP A 910 -17.95 25.86 37.42
C TRP A 910 -19.07 26.86 37.17
N GLN A 911 -18.95 27.63 36.10
CA GLN A 911 -19.97 28.57 35.65
C GLN A 911 -20.56 28.16 34.31
N GLU A 912 -21.78 28.60 34.04
CA GLU A 912 -22.44 28.39 32.76
C GLU A 912 -21.61 29.02 31.62
N GLY A 913 -21.40 28.27 30.53
CA GLY A 913 -20.56 28.67 29.41
C GLY A 913 -19.06 28.32 29.55
N GLU A 914 -18.60 27.86 30.72
CA GLU A 914 -17.23 27.37 30.86
C GLU A 914 -16.99 26.08 30.04
N ARG A 915 -15.73 25.87 29.64
CA ARG A 915 -15.32 24.76 28.79
C ARG A 915 -14.17 23.96 29.40
N ALA A 916 -14.11 22.68 29.06
CA ALA A 916 -13.01 21.78 29.37
C ALA A 916 -12.52 21.06 28.11
N LEU A 917 -11.22 20.78 28.03
CA LEU A 917 -10.72 19.81 27.05
C LEU A 917 -11.12 18.41 27.51
N LEU A 918 -11.74 17.63 26.63
CA LEU A 918 -12.02 16.21 26.87
C LEU A 918 -10.87 15.36 26.32
N MET A 919 -10.41 14.39 27.12
CA MET A 919 -9.64 13.24 26.64
C MET A 919 -10.39 11.96 26.99
N HIS A 920 -10.72 11.18 25.97
CA HIS A 920 -11.48 9.94 26.11
C HIS A 920 -10.58 8.73 25.93
N VAL A 921 -10.77 7.71 26.77
CA VAL A 921 -10.21 6.38 26.55
C VAL A 921 -11.19 5.29 27.00
N TYR A 922 -11.26 4.18 26.25
CA TYR A 922 -12.01 2.99 26.66
C TYR A 922 -11.14 1.74 26.72
N GLY A 923 -11.59 0.77 27.52
CA GLY A 923 -10.99 -0.55 27.68
C GLY A 923 -11.69 -1.67 26.89
N GLY A 924 -11.37 -2.90 27.27
CA GLY A 924 -11.80 -4.09 26.55
C GLY A 924 -13.06 -4.78 27.08
N ILE A 925 -13.51 -5.80 26.34
CA ILE A 925 -14.64 -6.67 26.71
C ILE A 925 -14.11 -8.08 27.04
N GLY A 926 -14.29 -8.50 28.29
CA GLY A 926 -13.94 -9.82 28.83
C GLY A 926 -15.14 -10.72 29.12
N GLY A 927 -14.96 -11.66 30.05
CA GLY A 927 -16.01 -12.61 30.48
C GLY A 927 -16.17 -13.81 29.54
N LYS A 928 -17.39 -14.35 29.44
CA LYS A 928 -17.72 -15.54 28.62
C LYS A 928 -17.71 -15.28 27.11
N LYS A 929 -17.76 -14.00 26.71
CA LYS A 929 -17.72 -13.55 25.31
C LYS A 929 -16.62 -12.49 25.12
N PRO A 930 -15.34 -12.85 25.33
CA PRO A 930 -14.25 -11.88 25.26
C PRO A 930 -14.02 -11.41 23.83
N GLU A 931 -13.52 -10.20 23.68
CA GLU A 931 -13.03 -9.74 22.38
C GLU A 931 -11.63 -10.31 22.07
N PRO A 932 -11.26 -10.46 20.78
CA PRO A 932 -9.94 -10.95 20.41
C PRO A 932 -8.84 -10.00 20.89
N SER A 933 -7.89 -10.52 21.68
CA SER A 933 -6.73 -9.78 22.17
C SER A 933 -5.42 -10.53 21.82
N PRO A 934 -4.80 -10.20 20.68
CA PRO A 934 -3.50 -10.76 20.32
C PRO A 934 -2.49 -10.53 21.46
N TRP A 935 -1.90 -11.61 21.96
CA TRP A 935 -0.96 -11.59 23.08
C TRP A 935 -1.51 -10.95 24.37
N GLY A 936 -2.83 -10.93 24.55
CA GLY A 936 -3.48 -10.33 25.73
C GLY A 936 -3.49 -8.80 25.75
N ILE A 937 -3.14 -8.14 24.64
CA ILE A 937 -3.12 -6.68 24.56
C ILE A 937 -4.51 -6.16 24.13
N PHE A 938 -5.12 -5.38 25.01
CA PHE A 938 -6.31 -4.57 24.74
C PHE A 938 -5.90 -3.12 24.46
N PHE A 939 -5.88 -2.74 23.19
CA PHE A 939 -5.42 -1.40 22.77
C PHE A 939 -6.37 -0.28 23.21
N GLY A 940 -7.69 -0.51 23.19
CA GLY A 940 -8.67 0.54 23.40
C GLY A 940 -8.74 1.55 22.25
N HIS A 941 -9.29 2.73 22.52
CA HIS A 941 -9.33 3.87 21.60
C HIS A 941 -9.08 5.17 22.37
N PHE A 942 -8.60 6.21 21.67
CA PHE A 942 -8.35 7.52 22.24
C PHE A 942 -8.91 8.61 21.32
N SER A 943 -9.55 9.62 21.90
CA SER A 943 -9.99 10.81 21.18
C SER A 943 -9.98 12.04 22.07
N PHE A 944 -9.79 13.21 21.47
CA PHE A 944 -10.07 14.49 22.14
C PHE A 944 -11.52 14.92 21.94
N GLY A 945 -11.93 15.95 22.67
CA GLY A 945 -13.20 16.62 22.49
C GLY A 945 -13.31 17.87 23.33
N VAL A 946 -14.54 18.29 23.60
CA VAL A 946 -14.84 19.43 24.48
C VAL A 946 -16.01 19.07 25.39
N ALA A 947 -15.97 19.55 26.62
CA ALA A 947 -17.14 19.60 27.49
C ALA A 947 -17.50 21.06 27.76
N ASN A 948 -18.77 21.40 27.66
CA ASN A 948 -19.32 22.71 28.00
C ASN A 948 -20.17 22.58 29.26
N VAL A 949 -20.19 23.61 30.10
CA VAL A 949 -21.10 23.69 31.24
C VAL A 949 -22.38 24.40 30.79
N ILE A 950 -23.50 23.68 30.85
CA ILE A 950 -24.81 24.18 30.46
C ILE A 950 -25.78 24.10 31.64
N ARG A 951 -26.81 24.95 31.64
CA ARG A 951 -27.96 24.81 32.53
C ARG A 951 -29.01 23.90 31.91
N ASP A 952 -29.40 22.86 32.64
CA ASP A 952 -30.38 21.89 32.19
C ASP A 952 -31.81 22.42 32.40
N PRO A 953 -32.66 22.57 31.37
CA PRO A 953 -34.00 23.13 31.52
C PRO A 953 -34.96 22.28 32.37
N LEU A 954 -34.75 20.96 32.46
CA LEU A 954 -35.59 20.05 33.24
C LEU A 954 -35.27 20.08 34.73
N SER A 955 -33.99 20.10 35.10
CA SER A 955 -33.56 20.09 36.51
C SER A 955 -33.21 21.47 37.09
N ASP A 956 -32.93 22.47 36.25
CA ASP A 956 -32.34 23.77 36.59
C ASP A 956 -30.96 23.70 37.25
N GLU A 957 -30.28 22.57 37.08
CA GLU A 957 -28.91 22.38 37.53
C GLU A 957 -27.92 22.62 36.39
N LEU A 958 -26.72 23.05 36.75
CA LEU A 958 -25.60 23.00 35.81
C LEU A 958 -25.20 21.53 35.58
N ARG A 959 -24.78 21.20 34.35
CA ARG A 959 -24.20 19.90 33.98
C ARG A 959 -23.19 20.01 32.84
N PHE A 960 -22.39 18.96 32.65
CA PHE A 960 -21.53 18.84 31.48
C PHE A 960 -22.33 18.39 30.24
N ASP A 961 -22.21 19.15 29.15
CA ASP A 961 -22.54 18.74 27.78
C ASP A 961 -21.26 18.37 27.04
N ILE A 962 -21.12 17.10 26.66
CA ILE A 962 -19.85 16.53 26.19
C ILE A 962 -19.95 16.18 24.71
N GLU A 963 -18.97 16.66 23.95
CA GLU A 963 -18.80 16.36 22.53
C GLU A 963 -17.43 15.74 22.25
N TYR A 964 -17.44 14.64 21.50
CA TYR A 964 -16.25 13.94 21.07
C TYR A 964 -15.83 14.40 19.68
N ARG A 965 -14.53 14.56 19.44
CA ARG A 965 -13.94 14.69 18.11
C ARG A 965 -13.32 13.36 17.72
N GLN A 966 -14.14 12.48 17.17
CA GLN A 966 -13.75 11.12 16.83
C GLN A 966 -12.92 11.12 15.55
N ILE A 967 -11.61 10.90 15.70
CA ILE A 967 -10.70 10.48 14.63
C ILE A 967 -10.73 8.95 14.64
N TYR A 968 -11.68 8.38 13.91
CA TYR A 968 -12.05 6.97 14.03
C TYR A 968 -12.06 6.32 12.66
N THR A 969 -11.31 5.23 12.49
CA THR A 969 -11.27 4.53 11.21
C THR A 969 -12.58 3.83 10.90
N HIS A 970 -12.84 3.63 9.61
CA HIS A 970 -13.95 2.85 9.08
C HIS A 970 -14.11 1.50 9.82
N ASN A 971 -15.32 1.23 10.29
CA ASN A 971 -15.65 0.14 11.21
C ASN A 971 -16.98 -0.52 10.85
N SER A 972 -17.28 -1.66 11.48
CA SER A 972 -18.50 -2.42 11.22
C SER A 972 -19.74 -1.88 11.92
N ASP A 973 -19.58 -1.03 12.95
CA ASP A 973 -20.69 -0.50 13.76
C ASP A 973 -21.30 0.79 13.17
N GLY A 974 -20.64 1.41 12.20
CA GLY A 974 -21.11 2.66 11.57
C GLY A 974 -20.78 3.92 12.37
N ILE A 975 -19.73 3.89 13.19
CA ILE A 975 -19.19 5.11 13.82
C ILE A 975 -18.48 5.93 12.73
N VAL A 976 -18.93 7.17 12.53
CA VAL A 976 -18.39 8.06 11.49
C VAL A 976 -17.45 9.09 12.13
N SER A 977 -16.26 9.25 11.56
CA SER A 977 -15.29 10.25 12.02
C SER A 977 -15.87 11.67 11.92
N GLY A 978 -15.80 12.43 13.01
CA GLY A 978 -16.42 13.75 13.12
C GLY A 978 -16.78 14.11 14.55
N THR A 979 -17.68 15.07 14.69
CA THR A 979 -18.24 15.49 15.97
C THR A 979 -19.40 14.59 16.39
N LEU A 980 -19.31 13.96 17.56
CA LEU A 980 -20.38 13.13 18.12
C LEU A 980 -20.73 13.63 19.52
N ALA A 981 -22.03 13.81 19.80
CA ALA A 981 -22.47 14.12 21.15
C ALA A 981 -22.37 12.89 22.08
N TRP A 982 -22.34 13.11 23.39
CA TRP A 982 -22.21 12.04 24.39
C TRP A 982 -23.25 10.94 24.24
N MET A 983 -24.52 11.29 24.08
CA MET A 983 -25.59 10.30 23.90
C MET A 983 -25.47 9.51 22.59
N ARG A 984 -24.72 10.00 21.58
CA ARG A 984 -24.46 9.24 20.35
C ARG A 984 -23.33 8.24 20.53
N TYR A 985 -22.21 8.68 21.10
CA TYR A 985 -20.99 7.88 21.19
C TYR A 985 -20.97 6.95 22.42
N MET A 986 -21.45 7.44 23.56
CA MET A 986 -21.49 6.70 24.82
C MET A 986 -22.87 6.11 25.08
N GLY A 987 -23.89 6.96 25.17
CA GLY A 987 -25.20 6.58 25.71
C GLY A 987 -26.12 5.80 24.77
N ALA A 988 -25.86 5.80 23.46
CA ALA A 988 -26.74 5.17 22.48
C ALA A 988 -26.83 3.67 22.74
N ARG A 989 -28.03 3.14 22.95
CA ARG A 989 -28.20 1.76 23.40
C ARG A 989 -27.77 0.75 22.34
N GLN A 990 -27.98 1.06 21.06
CA GLN A 990 -27.58 0.19 19.94
C GLN A 990 -26.15 0.47 19.44
N TRP A 991 -25.72 1.74 19.50
CA TRP A 991 -24.52 2.23 18.79
C TRP A 991 -23.36 2.59 19.72
N GLY A 992 -23.64 2.89 20.98
CA GLY A 992 -22.71 3.42 21.95
C GLY A 992 -22.00 2.36 22.79
N TRP A 993 -21.13 2.82 23.69
CA TRP A 993 -20.20 1.99 24.45
C TRP A 993 -20.57 1.79 25.93
N LEU A 994 -21.49 2.59 26.49
CA LEU A 994 -21.77 2.65 27.94
C LEU A 994 -22.05 1.27 28.56
N GLY A 995 -22.87 0.45 27.90
CA GLY A 995 -23.31 -0.85 28.43
C GLY A 995 -22.35 -2.02 28.21
N CYS A 996 -21.30 -1.84 27.39
CA CYS A 996 -20.45 -2.97 26.98
C CYS A 996 -18.94 -2.77 27.22
N ARG A 997 -18.44 -1.54 27.37
CA ARG A 997 -17.03 -1.26 27.66
C ARG A 997 -16.85 -0.42 28.92
N PRO A 998 -15.72 -0.56 29.63
CA PRO A 998 -15.32 0.43 30.62
C PRO A 998 -14.68 1.65 29.95
N THR A 999 -14.98 2.85 30.43
CA THR A 999 -14.46 4.11 29.86
C THR A 999 -13.97 5.08 30.93
N CYS A 1000 -13.01 5.92 30.56
CA CYS A 1000 -12.55 7.04 31.37
C CYS A 1000 -12.53 8.28 30.47
N ASP A 1001 -13.42 9.22 30.74
CA ASP A 1001 -13.36 10.57 30.17
C ASP A 1001 -12.66 11.49 31.16
N VAL A 1002 -11.63 12.20 30.71
CA VAL A 1002 -10.87 13.16 31.52
C VAL A 1002 -11.18 14.56 31.02
N LEU A 1003 -11.86 15.35 31.84
CA LEU A 1003 -12.15 16.76 31.58
C LEU A 1003 -11.07 17.62 32.22
N VAL A 1004 -10.32 18.36 31.40
CA VAL A 1004 -9.21 19.21 31.84
C VAL A 1004 -9.71 20.65 32.00
N LYS A 1005 -9.83 21.13 33.25
CA LYS A 1005 -10.01 22.56 33.54
C LYS A 1005 -8.63 23.21 33.68
N PHE A 1006 -8.25 23.95 32.64
CA PHE A 1006 -6.96 24.65 32.58
C PHE A 1006 -7.14 25.99 31.87
N SER A 1007 -7.31 27.06 32.64
CA SER A 1007 -7.62 28.40 32.13
C SER A 1007 -6.66 28.92 31.05
N PRO A 1008 -5.35 28.56 31.01
CA PRO A 1008 -4.49 28.90 29.88
C PRO A 1008 -4.94 28.36 28.53
N LEU A 1009 -5.65 27.23 28.50
CA LEU A 1009 -6.15 26.56 27.30
C LEU A 1009 -7.65 26.80 27.09
N THR A 1010 -8.46 26.79 28.16
CA THR A 1010 -9.92 26.71 28.07
C THR A 1010 -10.64 28.06 28.05
N LYS A 1011 -10.02 29.10 28.62
CA LYS A 1011 -10.53 30.48 28.57
C LYS A 1011 -9.92 31.25 27.41
N ASP A 1012 -10.71 32.14 26.84
CA ASP A 1012 -10.26 33.03 25.77
C ASP A 1012 -9.35 34.14 26.34
N TYR A 1013 -8.55 34.75 25.46
CA TYR A 1013 -7.67 35.89 25.71
C TYR A 1013 -8.22 37.09 24.94
N ASP A 1014 -7.96 38.29 25.45
CA ASP A 1014 -8.32 39.56 24.84
C ASP A 1014 -7.17 40.56 25.06
N PHE A 1015 -6.44 40.85 23.99
CA PHE A 1015 -5.31 41.78 23.98
C PHE A 1015 -5.73 43.10 23.32
N ASP A 1016 -6.53 43.89 24.03
CA ASP A 1016 -7.10 45.17 23.58
C ASP A 1016 -7.98 45.04 22.32
N GLY A 1017 -8.96 44.14 22.34
CA GLY A 1017 -9.89 43.87 21.24
C GLY A 1017 -9.43 42.77 20.28
N LEU A 1018 -8.20 42.27 20.44
CA LEU A 1018 -7.70 41.09 19.75
C LEU A 1018 -8.03 39.83 20.56
N THR A 1019 -9.19 39.23 20.27
CA THR A 1019 -9.65 38.02 20.96
C THR A 1019 -9.02 36.75 20.41
N PHE A 1020 -8.69 35.82 21.30
CA PHE A 1020 -7.97 34.60 20.96
C PHE A 1020 -8.45 33.39 21.77
N SER A 1021 -8.73 32.25 21.12
CA SER A 1021 -9.30 31.06 21.76
C SER A 1021 -8.45 29.80 21.50
N PRO A 1022 -7.56 29.40 22.43
CA PRO A 1022 -6.66 28.26 22.22
C PRO A 1022 -7.39 26.95 21.97
N LEU A 1023 -8.43 26.67 22.77
CA LEU A 1023 -9.23 25.46 22.60
C LEU A 1023 -9.95 25.44 21.24
N SER A 1024 -10.40 26.58 20.72
CA SER A 1024 -11.01 26.64 19.39
C SER A 1024 -10.04 26.29 18.26
N TYR A 1025 -8.75 26.63 18.39
CA TYR A 1025 -7.72 26.20 17.43
C TYR A 1025 -7.54 24.68 17.44
N VAL A 1026 -7.49 24.09 18.64
CA VAL A 1026 -7.42 22.63 18.81
C VAL A 1026 -8.61 21.95 18.16
N ILE A 1027 -9.83 22.40 18.45
CA ILE A 1027 -11.05 21.80 17.90
C ILE A 1027 -11.07 21.91 16.37
N ASN A 1028 -10.68 23.06 15.81
CA ASN A 1028 -10.63 23.23 14.35
C ASN A 1028 -9.65 22.27 13.67
N GLU A 1029 -8.47 22.02 14.26
CA GLU A 1029 -7.52 21.05 13.70
C GLU A 1029 -8.03 19.59 13.82
N LEU A 1030 -8.76 19.28 14.89
CA LEU A 1030 -9.40 17.97 15.05
C LEU A 1030 -10.54 17.77 14.04
N ASP A 1031 -11.32 18.81 13.75
CA ASP A 1031 -12.37 18.79 12.71
C ASP A 1031 -11.75 18.54 11.32
N ILE A 1032 -10.64 19.21 11.00
CA ILE A 1032 -9.83 18.96 9.79
C ILE A 1032 -9.40 17.49 9.71
N MET A 1033 -8.83 16.96 10.79
CA MET A 1033 -8.36 15.57 10.81
C MET A 1033 -9.51 14.58 10.66
N ALA A 1034 -10.66 14.85 11.29
CA ALA A 1034 -11.84 14.01 11.21
C ALA A 1034 -12.43 13.97 9.79
N ALA A 1035 -12.52 15.11 9.10
CA ALA A 1035 -12.96 15.19 7.71
C ALA A 1035 -12.02 14.38 6.79
N ARG A 1036 -10.70 14.52 6.97
CA ARG A 1036 -9.69 13.73 6.24
C ARG A 1036 -9.83 12.23 6.48
N TYR A 1037 -10.08 11.82 7.72
CA TYR A 1037 -10.30 10.42 8.10
C TYR A 1037 -11.56 9.82 7.49
N ARG A 1038 -12.61 10.63 7.35
CA ARG A 1038 -13.91 10.23 6.81
C ARG A 1038 -13.84 9.76 5.36
N ILE A 1039 -12.95 10.35 4.56
CA ILE A 1039 -12.75 9.99 3.14
C ILE A 1039 -11.37 9.38 2.86
N GLY A 1040 -10.51 9.22 3.87
CA GLY A 1040 -9.16 8.68 3.73
C GLY A 1040 -8.27 9.49 2.79
N ASP A 1041 -8.30 10.83 2.89
CA ASP A 1041 -7.64 11.75 1.95
C ASP A 1041 -7.98 11.42 0.47
N GLY A 1042 -9.25 11.13 0.19
CA GLY A 1042 -9.75 10.82 -1.15
C GLY A 1042 -9.64 9.35 -1.56
N THR A 1043 -9.01 8.49 -0.76
CA THR A 1043 -8.87 7.05 -1.08
C THR A 1043 -10.06 6.18 -0.68
N GLY A 1044 -11.04 6.75 0.02
CA GLY A 1044 -12.24 6.05 0.52
C GLY A 1044 -12.02 5.23 1.79
N THR A 1045 -10.81 5.20 2.36
CA THR A 1045 -10.49 4.36 3.52
C THR A 1045 -9.30 4.86 4.34
N THR A 1046 -9.33 4.57 5.65
CA THR A 1046 -8.23 4.82 6.59
C THR A 1046 -7.90 3.53 7.35
N PHE A 1047 -6.60 3.30 7.60
CA PHE A 1047 -6.13 2.07 8.25
C PHE A 1047 -5.39 2.34 9.56
N VAL A 1048 -5.75 1.59 10.60
CA VAL A 1048 -4.97 1.51 11.84
C VAL A 1048 -3.83 0.51 11.67
N SER A 1049 -2.66 0.88 12.14
CA SER A 1049 -1.47 0.05 12.19
C SER A 1049 -0.55 0.45 13.34
N ALA A 1050 0.54 -0.30 13.55
CA ALA A 1050 1.56 0.04 14.55
C ALA A 1050 2.25 1.41 14.32
N VAL A 1051 2.14 2.00 13.11
CA VAL A 1051 2.75 3.30 12.75
C VAL A 1051 1.76 4.41 12.43
N ASN A 1052 0.49 4.09 12.21
CA ASN A 1052 -0.58 5.05 11.96
C ASN A 1052 -1.76 4.60 12.82
N SER A 1053 -2.02 5.30 13.92
CA SER A 1053 -3.14 4.98 14.82
C SER A 1053 -3.90 6.24 15.21
N CYS A 1054 -5.18 6.07 15.56
CA CYS A 1054 -6.06 7.17 15.95
C CYS A 1054 -5.47 8.03 17.08
N VAL A 1055 -4.79 7.41 18.05
CA VAL A 1055 -4.13 8.12 19.16
C VAL A 1055 -2.96 8.98 18.71
N GLN A 1056 -2.17 8.50 17.74
CA GLN A 1056 -1.03 9.24 17.19
C GLN A 1056 -1.50 10.48 16.45
N ASP A 1057 -2.46 10.31 15.54
CA ASP A 1057 -2.95 11.40 14.69
C ASP A 1057 -3.76 12.41 15.52
N SER A 1058 -4.56 11.97 16.50
CA SER A 1058 -5.26 12.87 17.44
C SER A 1058 -4.28 13.70 18.27
N SER A 1059 -3.27 13.07 18.87
CA SER A 1059 -2.26 13.75 19.72
C SER A 1059 -1.44 14.75 18.93
N GLN A 1060 -1.16 14.42 17.68
CA GLN A 1060 -0.41 15.29 16.81
C GLN A 1060 -1.25 16.45 16.28
N ALA A 1061 -2.52 16.25 15.95
CA ALA A 1061 -3.44 17.34 15.61
C ALA A 1061 -3.53 18.33 16.77
N PHE A 1062 -3.72 17.83 18.00
CA PHE A 1062 -3.70 18.65 19.22
C PHE A 1062 -2.42 19.47 19.37
N TYR A 1063 -1.25 18.83 19.28
CA TYR A 1063 0.04 19.52 19.40
C TYR A 1063 0.29 20.53 18.27
N SER A 1064 -0.04 20.16 17.03
CA SER A 1064 0.20 21.01 15.85
C SER A 1064 -0.67 22.26 15.87
N ALA A 1065 -1.92 22.14 16.34
CA ALA A 1065 -2.81 23.27 16.54
C ALA A 1065 -2.21 24.29 17.50
N LEU A 1066 -1.79 23.85 18.70
CA LEU A 1066 -1.21 24.73 19.70
C LEU A 1066 0.12 25.37 19.24
N ARG A 1067 0.94 24.61 18.50
CA ARG A 1067 2.21 25.15 17.97
C ARG A 1067 2.00 26.20 16.89
N ARG A 1068 1.09 25.95 15.93
CA ARG A 1068 0.76 26.93 14.87
C ARG A 1068 0.18 28.20 15.47
N MET A 1069 -0.76 28.03 16.39
CA MET A 1069 -1.29 29.12 17.21
C MET A 1069 -0.17 29.94 17.85
N MET A 1070 0.75 29.29 18.58
CA MET A 1070 1.83 30.02 19.24
C MET A 1070 2.68 30.81 18.24
N ALA A 1071 2.98 30.22 17.08
CA ALA A 1071 3.72 30.92 16.03
C ALA A 1071 2.95 32.13 15.48
N GLU A 1072 1.63 32.02 15.27
CA GLU A 1072 0.79 33.15 14.87
C GLU A 1072 0.80 34.28 15.90
N MET A 1073 0.73 33.94 17.18
CA MET A 1073 0.79 34.93 18.28
C MET A 1073 2.17 35.58 18.39
N GLU A 1074 3.25 34.79 18.29
CA GLU A 1074 4.64 35.30 18.31
C GLU A 1074 4.95 36.23 17.13
N LEU A 1075 4.28 36.03 16.00
CA LEU A 1075 4.41 36.87 14.81
C LEU A 1075 3.55 38.14 14.87
N ASN A 1076 2.62 38.27 15.81
CA ASN A 1076 1.76 39.45 15.94
C ASN A 1076 2.43 40.50 16.86
N PRO A 1077 2.91 41.64 16.30
CA PRO A 1077 3.64 42.63 17.09
C PRO A 1077 2.79 43.30 18.17
N LEU A 1078 1.46 43.39 17.99
CA LEU A 1078 0.55 44.02 18.95
C LEU A 1078 0.40 43.14 20.20
N ILE A 1079 0.22 41.83 20.01
CA ILE A 1079 0.14 40.86 21.13
C ILE A 1079 1.46 40.86 21.91
N ILE A 1080 2.59 40.81 21.21
CA ILE A 1080 3.91 40.78 21.86
C ILE A 1080 4.20 42.08 22.59
N LYS A 1081 3.82 43.23 22.03
CA LYS A 1081 3.92 44.52 22.72
C LYS A 1081 3.04 44.51 23.98
N TRP A 1082 1.78 44.10 23.86
CA TRP A 1082 0.85 44.06 25.00
C TRP A 1082 1.37 43.19 26.15
N LEU A 1083 1.88 42.00 25.84
CA LEU A 1083 2.43 41.08 26.85
C LEU A 1083 3.63 41.68 27.59
N LYS A 1084 4.47 42.47 26.89
CA LYS A 1084 5.61 43.17 27.50
C LYS A 1084 5.20 44.38 28.33
N ASP A 1085 4.19 45.12 27.88
CA ASP A 1085 3.68 46.29 28.58
C ASP A 1085 2.87 45.90 29.83
N HIS A 1086 2.33 44.66 29.87
CA HIS A 1086 1.51 44.13 30.96
C HIS A 1086 2.05 42.81 31.57
N PRO A 1087 3.27 42.79 32.12
CA PRO A 1087 3.92 41.54 32.56
C PRO A 1087 3.22 40.88 33.76
N GLN A 1088 2.54 41.66 34.61
CA GLN A 1088 1.85 41.17 35.81
C GLN A 1088 0.35 40.91 35.59
N HIS A 1089 -0.17 41.13 34.39
CA HIS A 1089 -1.59 40.89 34.10
C HIS A 1089 -1.89 39.38 34.05
N GLU A 1090 -3.08 38.97 34.52
CA GLU A 1090 -3.51 37.56 34.58
C GLU A 1090 -3.35 36.84 33.24
N GLN A 1091 -3.79 37.47 32.14
CA GLN A 1091 -3.61 36.94 30.78
C GLN A 1091 -2.15 36.67 30.41
N THR A 1092 -1.20 37.51 30.82
CA THR A 1092 0.22 37.27 30.56
C THR A 1092 0.73 36.03 31.31
N GLN A 1093 0.32 35.87 32.56
CA GLN A 1093 0.66 34.69 33.37
C GLN A 1093 0.06 33.41 32.80
N ARG A 1094 -1.21 33.44 32.38
CA ARG A 1094 -1.86 32.33 31.67
C ARG A 1094 -1.15 32.00 30.37
N PHE A 1095 -0.75 33.00 29.59
CA PHE A 1095 -0.04 32.80 28.32
C PHE A 1095 1.31 32.10 28.54
N ILE A 1096 2.06 32.49 29.58
CA ILE A 1096 3.32 31.83 29.95
C ILE A 1096 3.09 30.33 30.25
N LEU A 1097 2.03 29.99 31.00
CA LEU A 1097 1.67 28.60 31.29
C LEU A 1097 1.26 27.82 30.02
N LEU A 1098 0.58 28.47 29.08
CA LEU A 1098 0.24 27.87 27.79
C LEU A 1098 1.51 27.54 26.98
N VAL A 1099 2.51 28.44 26.98
CA VAL A 1099 3.81 28.20 26.34
C VAL A 1099 4.54 27.03 27.01
N ASP A 1100 4.48 26.93 28.34
CA ASP A 1100 5.06 25.82 29.08
C ASP A 1100 4.36 24.49 28.76
N LEU A 1101 3.03 24.48 28.64
CA LEU A 1101 2.28 23.31 28.17
C LEU A 1101 2.80 22.84 26.81
N VAL A 1102 2.87 23.72 25.80
CA VAL A 1102 3.27 23.34 24.44
C VAL A 1102 4.70 22.80 24.41
N LYS A 1103 5.64 23.41 25.14
CA LYS A 1103 7.03 22.92 25.21
C LYS A 1103 7.15 21.55 25.88
N ASN A 1104 6.34 21.29 26.91
CA ASN A 1104 6.36 20.00 27.60
C ASN A 1104 5.66 18.91 26.76
N LEU A 1105 4.57 19.25 26.05
CA LEU A 1105 3.95 18.37 25.05
C LEU A 1105 4.91 18.06 23.91
N GLU A 1106 5.65 19.05 23.38
CA GLU A 1106 6.66 18.85 22.34
C GLU A 1106 7.71 17.83 22.80
N ARG A 1107 8.28 18.03 24.00
CA ARG A 1107 9.30 17.12 24.55
C ARG A 1107 8.76 15.70 24.73
N TYR A 1108 7.50 15.56 25.12
CA TYR A 1108 6.88 14.26 25.33
C TYR A 1108 6.55 13.56 24.01
N LEU A 1109 5.77 14.21 23.15
CA LEU A 1109 5.24 13.67 21.90
C LEU A 1109 6.29 13.55 20.79
N THR A 1110 7.43 14.25 20.89
CA THR A 1110 8.54 14.17 19.90
C THR A 1110 9.87 13.70 20.53
N PRO A 1111 9.99 12.42 20.96
CA PRO A 1111 11.16 11.95 21.71
C PRO A 1111 12.49 12.10 20.95
N LEU A 1112 12.49 12.15 19.61
CA LEU A 1112 13.68 12.36 18.77
C LEU A 1112 13.77 13.78 18.14
N LYS A 1113 12.94 14.75 18.59
CA LYS A 1113 12.83 16.12 18.02
C LYS A 1113 12.55 16.19 16.51
N LYS A 1114 12.16 15.09 15.88
CA LYS A 1114 11.73 15.04 14.47
C LYS A 1114 10.22 14.86 14.42
N VAL A 1115 9.51 15.92 14.00
CA VAL A 1115 8.10 15.81 13.57
C VAL A 1115 8.10 14.96 12.30
N ARG A 1116 7.20 13.97 12.18
CA ARG A 1116 7.17 13.10 10.99
C ARG A 1116 6.97 13.94 9.73
N SER A 1117 7.60 13.53 8.63
CA SER A 1117 7.63 14.29 7.38
C SER A 1117 6.32 14.21 6.58
N ASP A 1118 5.54 13.14 6.74
CA ASP A 1118 4.22 12.95 6.14
C ASP A 1118 3.14 13.90 6.69
N TRP A 1119 3.51 14.67 7.70
CA TRP A 1119 2.63 15.58 8.43
C TRP A 1119 2.89 17.07 8.15
N ARG A 1120 3.98 17.39 7.44
CA ARG A 1120 4.34 18.76 7.07
C ARG A 1120 3.80 19.18 5.70
N TYR A 1121 3.34 18.23 4.89
CA TYR A 1121 2.93 18.43 3.51
C TYR A 1121 1.69 17.59 3.18
N ASN A 1122 0.80 18.09 2.33
CA ASN A 1122 -0.45 17.48 1.82
C ASN A 1122 -0.19 16.19 1.01
N MET A 1123 0.54 15.22 1.55
CA MET A 1123 0.73 13.91 0.94
C MET A 1123 -0.26 12.92 1.55
N SER A 1124 -1.04 12.27 0.69
CA SER A 1124 -2.00 11.23 1.04
C SER A 1124 -1.31 10.03 1.69
N THR A 1125 -1.37 9.94 3.02
CA THR A 1125 -0.64 8.92 3.79
C THR A 1125 -1.50 8.06 4.71
N LEU A 1126 -2.77 8.46 4.96
CA LEU A 1126 -3.72 7.77 5.84
C LEU A 1126 -4.14 6.36 5.34
N GLY A 1127 -3.74 5.98 4.11
CA GLY A 1127 -4.01 4.69 3.47
C GLY A 1127 -2.79 3.76 3.26
N SER A 1128 -1.60 4.10 3.76
CA SER A 1128 -0.35 3.37 3.46
C SER A 1128 -0.03 2.21 4.43
N PHE A 1129 0.43 1.06 3.91
CA PHE A 1129 0.75 -0.13 4.72
C PHE A 1129 2.15 -0.06 5.40
N PRO A 1130 2.24 -0.35 6.71
CA PRO A 1130 3.52 -0.47 7.44
C PRO A 1130 4.37 -1.65 7.01
N LEU A 1131 3.73 -2.79 6.71
CA LEU A 1131 4.41 -4.06 6.45
C LEU A 1131 5.26 -4.07 5.17
N GLU A 1132 5.12 -3.05 4.33
CA GLU A 1132 5.75 -3.01 3.01
C GLU A 1132 7.03 -2.18 2.97
N THR A 1133 7.35 -1.48 4.06
CA THR A 1133 8.64 -0.81 4.24
C THR A 1133 9.15 -1.06 5.67
N PRO A 1134 9.41 -2.31 6.07
CA PRO A 1134 9.67 -2.68 7.47
C PRO A 1134 10.77 -1.84 8.13
N GLY A 1135 11.83 -1.47 7.41
CA GLY A 1135 12.87 -0.56 7.91
C GLY A 1135 12.38 0.87 8.19
N LYS A 1136 11.62 1.49 7.27
CA LYS A 1136 11.03 2.83 7.48
C LYS A 1136 9.95 2.80 8.57
N THR A 1137 9.14 1.74 8.58
CA THR A 1137 8.12 1.48 9.58
C THR A 1137 8.72 1.34 10.97
N LEU A 1138 9.78 0.53 11.13
CA LEU A 1138 10.48 0.38 12.40
C LEU A 1138 11.04 1.73 12.88
N LEU A 1139 11.64 2.50 11.99
CA LEU A 1139 12.15 3.84 12.31
C LEU A 1139 11.03 4.80 12.75
N LYS A 1140 9.84 4.72 12.12
CA LYS A 1140 8.65 5.50 12.50
C LYS A 1140 8.09 5.06 13.86
N VAL A 1141 7.96 3.75 14.13
CA VAL A 1141 7.54 3.22 15.43
C VAL A 1141 8.47 3.72 16.53
N ILE A 1142 9.80 3.65 16.31
CA ILE A 1142 10.79 4.15 17.26
C ILE A 1142 10.66 5.67 17.46
N ALA A 1143 10.32 6.43 16.42
CA ALA A 1143 10.16 7.88 16.53
C ALA A 1143 8.89 8.33 17.28
N SER A 1144 7.83 7.51 17.33
CA SER A 1144 6.54 7.83 17.97
C SER A 1144 6.09 6.80 19.02
N TRP A 1145 7.03 6.07 19.63
CA TRP A 1145 6.72 4.97 20.55
C TRP A 1145 5.86 5.38 21.77
N ARG A 1146 5.94 6.66 22.19
CA ARG A 1146 5.18 7.23 23.33
C ARG A 1146 3.70 7.49 23.06
N THR A 1147 3.25 7.36 21.82
CA THR A 1147 1.85 7.50 21.41
C THR A 1147 1.30 6.20 20.81
N LEU A 1148 1.90 5.05 21.13
CA LEU A 1148 1.43 3.75 20.62
C LEU A 1148 0.16 3.25 21.31
N LEU A 1149 -0.01 3.55 22.60
CA LEU A 1149 -1.16 3.11 23.38
C LEU A 1149 -2.08 4.27 23.79
N PRO A 1150 -3.39 4.13 23.59
CA PRO A 1150 -4.43 5.03 24.08
C PRO A 1150 -4.31 5.42 25.56
N ARG A 1151 -4.33 4.43 26.47
CA ARG A 1151 -4.25 4.67 27.92
C ARG A 1151 -2.98 5.41 28.31
N TRP A 1152 -1.84 4.90 27.87
CA TRP A 1152 -0.55 5.50 28.19
C TRP A 1152 -0.49 6.97 27.74
N THR A 1153 -1.00 7.30 26.55
CA THR A 1153 -1.02 8.69 26.07
C THR A 1153 -1.91 9.57 26.95
N CYS A 1154 -3.12 9.09 27.28
CA CYS A 1154 -4.06 9.79 28.15
C CYS A 1154 -3.45 10.08 29.53
N ASP A 1155 -2.88 9.06 30.18
CA ASP A 1155 -2.34 9.14 31.54
C ASP A 1155 -1.15 10.13 31.59
N GLN A 1156 -0.28 10.11 30.58
CA GLN A 1156 0.89 10.99 30.53
C GLN A 1156 0.52 12.45 30.27
N VAL A 1157 -0.39 12.70 29.33
CA VAL A 1157 -0.89 14.07 29.05
C VAL A 1157 -1.62 14.60 30.29
N SER A 1158 -2.44 13.79 30.95
CA SER A 1158 -3.11 14.12 32.21
C SER A 1158 -2.11 14.51 33.30
N MET A 1159 -1.04 13.73 33.50
CA MET A 1159 0.01 14.05 34.47
C MET A 1159 0.82 15.31 34.11
N ILE A 1160 0.97 15.66 32.83
CA ILE A 1160 1.57 16.94 32.42
C ILE A 1160 0.66 18.10 32.85
N PHE A 1161 -0.64 18.00 32.60
CA PHE A 1161 -1.63 19.00 33.00
C PHE A 1161 -1.67 19.19 34.53
N LEU A 1162 -1.73 18.11 35.31
CA LEU A 1162 -1.70 18.16 36.78
C LEU A 1162 -0.42 18.85 37.31
N GLN A 1163 0.73 18.57 36.69
CA GLN A 1163 2.00 19.18 37.11
C GLN A 1163 2.08 20.68 36.83
N LEU A 1164 1.34 21.17 35.83
CA LEU A 1164 1.18 22.58 35.47
C LEU A 1164 0.02 23.26 36.22
N GLY A 1165 -0.63 22.56 37.17
CA GLY A 1165 -1.67 23.11 38.04
C GLY A 1165 -3.10 22.94 37.53
N ALA A 1166 -3.33 22.24 36.41
CA ALA A 1166 -4.69 21.98 35.93
C ALA A 1166 -5.48 21.07 36.89
N SER A 1167 -6.78 21.29 36.98
CA SER A 1167 -7.70 20.37 37.66
C SER A 1167 -8.29 19.39 36.66
N LEU A 1168 -8.35 18.11 37.01
CA LEU A 1168 -8.88 17.06 36.14
C LEU A 1168 -10.13 16.41 36.74
N TRP A 1169 -11.19 16.31 35.96
CA TRP A 1169 -12.41 15.61 36.33
C TRP A 1169 -12.52 14.30 35.55
N LEU A 1170 -12.43 13.17 36.25
CA LEU A 1170 -12.48 11.85 35.64
C LEU A 1170 -13.91 11.31 35.75
N LEU A 1171 -14.49 10.94 34.61
CA LEU A 1171 -15.79 10.28 34.53
C LEU A 1171 -15.56 8.80 34.19
N ARG A 1172 -15.80 7.93 35.16
CA ARG A 1172 -15.59 6.48 35.04
C ARG A 1172 -16.91 5.77 34.83
N THR A 1173 -16.95 4.91 33.81
CA THR A 1173 -18.05 3.99 33.59
C THR A 1173 -17.50 2.57 33.43
N ASN A 1174 -18.18 1.57 33.99
CA ASN A 1174 -17.80 0.17 33.85
C ASN A 1174 -19.03 -0.66 33.46
N GLN A 1175 -19.37 -0.72 32.16
CA GLN A 1175 -20.53 -1.47 31.66
C GLN A 1175 -21.84 -1.12 32.40
N VAL A 1176 -22.28 0.13 32.23
CA VAL A 1176 -23.38 0.74 32.98
C VAL A 1176 -24.70 0.61 32.22
N GLY A 1177 -25.79 0.38 32.95
CA GLY A 1177 -27.12 0.11 32.40
C GLY A 1177 -27.72 -1.12 33.06
N GLY A 1178 -28.38 -1.97 32.27
CA GLY A 1178 -28.81 -3.29 32.73
C GLY A 1178 -27.63 -4.25 32.91
N ASN A 1179 -27.85 -5.31 33.69
CA ASN A 1179 -26.84 -6.30 34.04
C ASN A 1179 -26.64 -7.31 32.89
N ASN A 1180 -25.41 -7.45 32.39
CA ASN A 1180 -25.07 -8.50 31.42
C ASN A 1180 -24.05 -9.47 32.03
N PRO A 1181 -24.45 -10.65 32.52
CA PRO A 1181 -23.53 -11.60 33.17
C PRO A 1181 -22.57 -12.30 32.20
N SER A 1182 -22.71 -12.12 30.89
CA SER A 1182 -21.86 -12.79 29.88
C SER A 1182 -20.57 -12.04 29.56
N ILE A 1183 -20.43 -10.79 29.99
CA ILE A 1183 -19.26 -9.94 29.70
C ILE A 1183 -18.68 -9.37 31.00
N GLU A 1184 -17.42 -8.99 30.97
CA GLU A 1184 -16.75 -8.30 32.07
C GLU A 1184 -15.94 -7.11 31.54
N PRO A 1185 -15.79 -6.01 32.30
CA PRO A 1185 -14.99 -4.88 31.85
C PRO A 1185 -13.49 -5.18 32.01
N ILE A 1186 -12.70 -4.90 30.98
CA ILE A 1186 -11.24 -5.04 31.02
C ILE A 1186 -10.59 -3.65 30.90
N ALA A 1187 -9.65 -3.33 31.78
CA ALA A 1187 -8.89 -2.07 31.65
C ALA A 1187 -8.01 -2.07 30.38
N PRO A 1188 -7.86 -0.93 29.69
CA PRO A 1188 -6.96 -0.83 28.56
C PRO A 1188 -5.50 -1.09 29.01
N THR A 1189 -4.73 -1.68 28.11
CA THR A 1189 -3.35 -2.10 28.40
C THR A 1189 -2.48 -0.90 28.72
N ASP A 1190 -1.59 -1.06 29.69
CA ASP A 1190 -0.55 -0.11 30.05
C ASP A 1190 0.82 -0.79 29.99
N PHE A 1191 1.84 -0.06 29.54
CA PHE A 1191 3.22 -0.53 29.42
C PHE A 1191 4.22 0.25 30.27
N SER A 1192 3.80 1.30 31.01
CA SER A 1192 4.78 2.15 31.70
C SER A 1192 4.27 2.78 32.99
N ILE A 1193 5.01 2.52 34.07
CA ILE A 1193 4.97 3.28 35.31
C ILE A 1193 6.04 4.39 35.23
N ALA A 1194 5.68 5.57 34.71
CA ALA A 1194 6.64 6.68 34.63
C ALA A 1194 5.94 8.03 34.69
N VAL A 1195 6.36 8.91 35.61
CA VAL A 1195 5.87 10.29 35.67
C VAL A 1195 6.67 11.16 34.69
N PRO A 1196 6.01 11.90 33.77
CA PRO A 1196 6.72 12.72 32.79
C PRO A 1196 7.37 13.94 33.47
N LYS A 1197 8.65 14.24 33.15
CA LYS A 1197 9.35 15.40 33.71
C LYS A 1197 8.90 16.71 33.05
N VAL A 1198 8.22 17.57 33.81
CA VAL A 1198 7.84 18.92 33.38
C VAL A 1198 8.95 19.93 33.70
N LYS A 1199 9.26 20.86 32.78
CA LYS A 1199 10.15 22.00 33.02
C LYS A 1199 9.44 23.32 32.73
N GLN A 1200 9.64 24.32 33.57
CA GLN A 1200 9.21 25.70 33.33
C GLN A 1200 10.18 26.44 32.39
N SER A 1201 9.67 27.29 31.50
CA SER A 1201 10.47 28.03 30.50
C SER A 1201 11.14 29.27 31.10
N LYS A 1202 12.44 29.16 31.42
CA LYS A 1202 13.29 30.30 31.87
C LYS A 1202 13.49 31.42 30.84
N ARG A 1203 13.26 31.16 29.54
CA ARG A 1203 13.61 32.09 28.44
C ARG A 1203 12.54 33.15 28.16
N LEU A 1204 11.26 32.82 28.33
CA LEU A 1204 10.14 33.75 28.08
C LEU A 1204 9.91 34.67 29.29
N HIS A 1205 10.06 34.12 30.50
CA HIS A 1205 10.14 34.89 31.75
C HIS A 1205 11.24 35.96 31.75
N LYS A 1206 12.23 35.87 30.85
CA LYS A 1206 13.33 36.84 30.72
C LYS A 1206 13.21 37.76 29.49
N ALA A 1207 12.17 37.56 28.68
CA ALA A 1207 11.87 38.38 27.50
C ALA A 1207 10.59 39.22 27.69
N ILE A 1208 9.76 38.84 28.67
CA ILE A 1208 8.56 39.54 29.13
C ILE A 1208 8.87 40.37 30.40
N ASN A 1209 9.77 39.89 31.27
CA ASN A 1209 10.50 40.75 32.21
C ASN A 1209 11.73 41.32 31.51
#